data_AF-A0A3D0SY58-F1
#
_entry.id   AF-A0A3D0SY58-F1
#
_cell.length_a   1.000
_cell.length_b   1.000
_cell.length_c   1.000
_cell.angle_alpha   90.00
_cell.angle_beta   90.00
_cell.angle_gamma   90.00
#
_symmetry.space_group_name_H-M   'P 1'
#
loop_
_entity.id
_entity.type
_entity.pdbx_description
1 polymer ?
#
loop_
_entity_poly.entity_id
_entity_poly.type
_entity_poly.pdbx_seq_one_letter_code
_entity_poly.pdbx_strand_id
1 'polypeptide(L)'
;MNLFKLSLVAVAIMGLSACSLDGDDGRDGVDGIDGVDGAAGADGADGADGADGADGQNGADGQDGSNGLNSLVIQTALAVGDANCPNSGVQIDSGLDANSDGALTGDEIESTSYVCVPASTEVSNSELLTSLNNDWFVAAAAEVEANKTVWLEATGALTTNSTSSAKVVVTSKENLQRTVTEMRGQAKNVILFVGDGMGVSTVTAARILDGQMKGLDGEENKLSFDNFPFAGLAKTYNVDAQTPDSAGTMTAMMSGVKTDVGVIGVDEDIERGDCSTVAGNELVTALELAEIAGKSTGVISTARITHATPAATYAKSADRNWEDVSDMPAEAVTAGCTDIADQLVNFESNLEARFAGLDVDGIEVVFGGGRRHFLPRDAAFNSPDAVSAVEGDRTDNRDLTAEWQSMYTNGVYVFDQSGFDGLSTETTERVFGLFNESHMQYEADRVNDVAGEPSLSEMTEKAIQILDNNQDGFFLMVESGRIDHGHHAGSAYNALTDTIEFANAVAAADAMTSDDDTLIIVTADHSHVFTIAGYPKRGNPILGKVVNVGSDEPALAADDMPYTTLGYTNGFGFQNLGSETDADAVYSLNINTGRMDLTSVDTTTTGYHQEALVPLGSETHAGEDVGIYAKGPGAWLVNGTNEQSVIFHVMDYAGDMVEQANNEVE
;
A
#
# COMPACT_ATOMS: atom_id res chain seq x y z
N MET A 1 -29.09 21.31 1.00
CA MET A 1 -28.61 20.43 2.08
C MET A 1 -27.49 19.67 1.43
N ASN A 2 -26.23 19.98 1.75
CA ASN A 2 -25.07 19.31 1.16
C ASN A 2 -25.04 17.89 1.72
N LEU A 3 -25.35 16.88 0.90
CA LEU A 3 -25.54 15.50 1.35
C LEU A 3 -24.22 14.72 1.55
N PHE A 4 -23.07 15.30 1.20
CA PHE A 4 -21.77 14.71 1.50
C PHE A 4 -21.01 15.63 2.44
N LYS A 5 -20.67 15.14 3.64
CA LYS A 5 -19.67 15.78 4.50
C LYS A 5 -18.31 15.65 3.79
N LEU A 6 -18.05 16.54 2.84
CA LEU A 6 -16.71 16.74 2.32
C LEU A 6 -15.85 17.30 3.45
N SER A 7 -14.97 16.46 4.01
CA SER A 7 -13.73 16.95 4.57
C SER A 7 -12.96 17.60 3.42
N LEU A 8 -13.00 18.93 3.41
CA LEU A 8 -12.43 19.78 2.37
C LEU A 8 -10.89 19.72 2.44
N VAL A 9 -10.28 18.65 1.94
CA VAL A 9 -8.84 18.54 1.75
C VAL A 9 -8.51 18.80 0.29
N ALA A 10 -8.48 20.09 -0.05
CA ALA A 10 -7.79 20.57 -1.24
C ALA A 10 -6.27 20.45 -1.06
N VAL A 11 -5.73 19.22 -0.99
CA VAL A 11 -4.28 18.97 -0.89
C VAL A 11 -3.88 17.83 -1.83
N ALA A 12 -3.99 18.08 -3.13
CA ALA A 12 -3.24 17.30 -4.14
C ALA A 12 -2.75 18.13 -5.34
N ILE A 13 -3.20 19.39 -5.50
CA ILE A 13 -2.84 20.25 -6.65
C ILE A 13 -1.92 21.44 -6.25
N MET A 14 -1.38 21.45 -5.03
CA MET A 14 -0.40 22.44 -4.56
C MET A 14 0.96 21.85 -4.18
N GLY A 15 1.36 20.73 -4.80
CA GLY A 15 2.69 20.13 -4.62
C GLY A 15 3.84 20.81 -5.38
N LEU A 16 3.57 21.82 -6.21
CA LEU A 16 4.62 22.54 -6.94
C LEU A 16 4.39 24.06 -6.91
N SER A 17 5.30 24.74 -6.19
CA SER A 17 5.58 26.19 -6.13
C SER A 17 5.13 26.92 -4.86
N ALA A 18 6.16 27.34 -4.11
CA ALA A 18 6.24 28.30 -2.99
C ALA A 18 6.12 27.68 -1.59
N CYS A 19 6.97 27.96 -0.61
CA CYS A 19 8.19 28.76 -0.55
C CYS A 19 8.87 28.41 0.78
N SER A 20 10.16 28.73 0.88
CA SER A 20 10.83 29.08 2.13
C SER A 20 9.87 29.82 3.08
N LEU A 21 9.66 29.24 4.26
CA LEU A 21 9.21 29.94 5.45
C LEU A 21 10.34 29.77 6.46
N ASP A 22 11.04 30.87 6.72
CA ASP A 22 11.85 31.02 7.91
C ASP A 22 11.00 30.66 9.13
N GLY A 23 11.59 29.94 10.08
CA GLY A 23 10.93 29.60 11.33
C GLY A 23 10.50 30.87 12.07
N ASP A 24 9.23 30.91 12.47
CA ASP A 24 8.76 31.85 13.48
C ASP A 24 9.46 31.50 14.80
N ASP A 25 10.28 32.42 15.31
CA ASP A 25 10.81 32.35 16.67
C ASP A 25 9.64 32.22 17.66
N GLY A 26 9.72 31.19 18.51
CA GLY A 26 8.71 30.94 19.54
C GLY A 26 8.50 32.17 20.41
N ARG A 27 7.23 32.51 20.69
CA ARG A 27 6.90 33.57 21.65
C ARG A 27 7.48 33.21 23.01
N ASP A 28 8.30 34.10 23.58
CA ASP A 28 8.77 34.01 24.95
C ASP A 28 7.58 33.81 25.91
N GLY A 29 7.77 32.93 26.89
CA GLY A 29 6.80 32.68 27.95
C GLY A 29 6.51 33.97 28.74
N VAL A 30 5.27 34.11 29.20
CA VAL A 30 4.86 35.27 30.01
C VAL A 30 5.68 35.30 31.30
N ASP A 31 6.33 36.42 31.59
CA ASP A 31 7.05 36.63 32.84
C ASP A 31 6.14 36.37 34.05
N GLY A 32 6.69 35.72 35.08
CA GLY A 32 5.99 35.51 36.34
C GLY A 32 5.65 36.84 37.02
N ILE A 33 4.47 36.92 37.66
CA ILE A 33 4.04 38.12 38.38
C ILE A 33 5.02 38.39 39.53
N ASP A 34 5.69 39.55 39.50
CA ASP A 34 6.53 40.02 40.59
C ASP A 34 5.73 40.14 41.90
N GLY A 35 6.34 39.71 43.01
CA GLY A 35 5.77 39.84 44.34
C GLY A 35 5.65 41.32 44.75
N VAL A 36 4.57 41.66 45.46
CA VAL A 36 4.31 43.03 45.91
C VAL A 36 5.39 43.47 46.92
N ASP A 37 6.16 44.49 46.57
CA ASP A 37 7.12 45.11 47.49
C ASP A 37 6.41 45.73 48.71
N GLY A 38 6.98 45.50 49.90
CA GLY A 38 6.50 46.07 51.15
C GLY A 38 6.77 47.57 51.24
N ALA A 39 5.87 48.32 51.88
CA ALA A 39 5.98 49.78 52.00
C ALA A 39 7.28 50.21 52.72
N ALA A 40 8.07 51.06 52.06
CA ALA A 40 9.22 51.72 52.67
C ALA A 40 8.78 52.76 53.72
N GLY A 41 9.47 52.78 54.86
CA GLY A 41 9.25 53.73 55.96
C GLY A 41 9.80 55.12 55.66
N ALA A 42 9.29 56.15 56.35
CA ALA A 42 9.62 57.55 56.11
C ALA A 42 11.07 57.93 56.52
N ASP A 43 11.76 58.65 55.65
CA ASP A 43 13.13 59.15 55.86
C ASP A 43 13.20 60.32 56.86
N GLY A 44 14.32 60.40 57.59
CA GLY A 44 14.70 61.52 58.46
C GLY A 44 15.60 62.53 57.73
N ALA A 45 15.61 63.78 58.17
CA ALA A 45 16.26 64.90 57.46
C ALA A 45 17.80 64.95 57.61
N ASP A 46 18.50 65.27 56.51
CA ASP A 46 19.95 65.41 56.41
C ASP A 46 20.51 66.74 56.96
N GLY A 47 21.76 66.71 57.43
CA GLY A 47 22.58 67.88 57.79
C GLY A 47 23.65 68.21 56.72
N ALA A 48 24.19 69.43 56.73
CA ALA A 48 25.04 69.97 55.67
C ALA A 48 26.55 69.64 55.80
N ASP A 49 27.20 69.34 54.67
CA ASP A 49 28.63 69.04 54.54
C ASP A 49 29.54 70.28 54.33
N GLY A 50 30.83 70.15 54.69
CA GLY A 50 31.91 71.13 54.50
C GLY A 50 32.95 70.70 53.43
N ALA A 51 33.82 71.62 52.99
CA ALA A 51 34.64 71.49 51.77
C ALA A 51 36.02 70.79 51.93
N ASP A 52 36.44 70.05 50.90
CA ASP A 52 37.69 69.26 50.80
C ASP A 52 38.90 70.01 50.18
N GLY A 53 40.13 69.51 50.47
CA GLY A 53 41.43 70.01 49.97
C GLY A 53 42.09 69.12 48.90
N ALA A 54 43.19 69.60 48.28
CA ALA A 54 43.71 69.11 46.99
C ALA A 54 44.74 67.93 47.03
N ASP A 55 44.70 67.11 45.97
CA ASP A 55 45.51 65.89 45.75
C ASP A 55 46.92 66.12 45.15
N GLY A 56 47.83 65.15 45.37
CA GLY A 56 49.23 65.14 44.89
C GLY A 56 49.47 64.42 43.55
N GLN A 57 50.66 64.58 42.95
CA GLN A 57 50.99 64.12 41.58
C GLN A 57 51.55 62.69 41.47
N ASN A 58 51.24 62.01 40.35
CA ASN A 58 51.63 60.64 40.00
C ASN A 58 53.08 60.51 39.48
N GLY A 59 53.66 59.31 39.61
CA GLY A 59 54.99 58.95 39.07
C GLY A 59 54.99 58.55 37.59
N ALA A 60 56.18 58.42 36.98
CA ALA A 60 56.35 58.19 35.54
C ALA A 60 56.26 56.71 35.12
N ASP A 61 55.76 56.48 33.89
CA ASP A 61 55.48 55.17 33.30
C ASP A 61 56.75 54.37 32.94
N GLY A 62 56.62 53.04 32.89
CA GLY A 62 57.66 52.10 32.44
C GLY A 62 57.79 52.05 30.90
N GLN A 63 58.87 51.44 30.39
CA GLN A 63 59.08 51.30 28.95
C GLN A 63 58.25 50.16 28.34
N ASP A 64 57.79 50.40 27.11
CA ASP A 64 57.03 49.43 26.32
C ASP A 64 57.84 48.17 25.97
N GLY A 65 57.15 47.03 25.86
CA GLY A 65 57.73 45.77 25.39
C GLY A 65 57.92 45.73 23.86
N SER A 66 58.67 44.73 23.38
CA SER A 66 58.92 44.51 21.95
C SER A 66 57.64 44.16 21.18
N ASN A 67 57.53 44.58 19.92
CA ASN A 67 56.43 44.22 19.02
C ASN A 67 56.37 42.69 18.79
N GLY A 68 55.16 42.15 18.67
CA GLY A 68 54.92 40.73 18.33
C GLY A 68 55.18 40.40 16.85
N LEU A 69 55.22 39.10 16.52
CA LEU A 69 55.34 38.60 15.14
C LEU A 69 54.07 38.87 14.33
N ASN A 70 54.22 39.06 13.02
CA ASN A 70 53.10 39.25 12.11
C ASN A 70 52.44 37.90 11.78
N SER A 71 51.10 37.86 11.78
CA SER A 71 50.34 36.76 11.20
C SER A 71 50.09 37.03 9.72
N LEU A 72 50.35 36.04 8.87
CA LEU A 72 50.13 36.11 7.42
C LEU A 72 49.07 35.09 7.00
N VAL A 73 48.32 35.45 5.96
CA VAL A 73 47.32 34.60 5.32
C VAL A 73 47.52 34.65 3.81
N ILE A 74 47.62 33.49 3.16
CA ILE A 74 47.72 33.36 1.71
C ILE A 74 46.48 32.62 1.20
N GLN A 75 45.94 33.11 0.07
CA GLN A 75 44.84 32.47 -0.64
C GLN A 75 45.32 31.95 -1.98
N THR A 76 45.09 30.67 -2.23
CA THR A 76 45.42 29.99 -3.49
C THR A 76 44.14 29.52 -4.16
N ALA A 77 43.88 29.99 -5.38
CA ALA A 77 42.72 29.54 -6.15
C ALA A 77 42.93 28.10 -6.65
N LEU A 78 41.92 27.26 -6.46
CA LEU A 78 41.90 25.86 -6.86
C LEU A 78 41.11 25.69 -8.15
N ALA A 79 41.63 24.91 -9.09
CA ALA A 79 40.96 24.62 -10.35
C ALA A 79 39.84 23.59 -10.18
N VAL A 80 38.93 23.50 -11.16
CA VAL A 80 37.95 22.41 -11.24
C VAL A 80 38.69 21.08 -11.39
N GLY A 81 38.29 20.06 -10.61
CA GLY A 81 38.95 18.76 -10.51
C GLY A 81 40.04 18.67 -9.44
N ASP A 82 40.21 19.70 -8.60
CA ASP A 82 41.12 19.64 -7.45
C ASP A 82 40.68 18.57 -6.43
N ALA A 83 41.65 17.89 -5.81
CA ALA A 83 41.39 16.77 -4.91
C ALA A 83 40.64 17.15 -3.63
N ASN A 84 40.79 18.39 -3.15
CA ASN A 84 40.13 18.88 -1.94
C ASN A 84 38.83 19.66 -2.28
N CYS A 85 38.80 20.36 -3.40
CA CYS A 85 37.60 21.03 -3.92
C CYS A 85 37.31 20.63 -5.38
N PRO A 86 36.59 19.50 -5.61
CA PRO A 86 36.35 18.98 -6.95
C PRO A 86 35.67 19.97 -7.91
N ASN A 87 34.87 20.90 -7.38
CA ASN A 87 34.12 21.88 -8.15
C ASN A 87 34.82 23.26 -8.21
N SER A 88 36.13 23.33 -8.01
CA SER A 88 36.92 24.54 -7.74
C SER A 88 36.71 25.12 -6.33
N GLY A 89 37.58 26.04 -5.93
CA GLY A 89 37.52 26.66 -4.61
C GLY A 89 38.73 27.53 -4.32
N VAL A 90 38.93 27.86 -3.04
CA VAL A 90 40.11 28.58 -2.56
C VAL A 90 40.67 27.85 -1.35
N GLN A 91 41.98 27.57 -1.38
CA GLN A 91 42.75 27.16 -0.21
C GLN A 91 43.24 28.42 0.52
N ILE A 92 43.08 28.44 1.84
CA ILE A 92 43.50 29.52 2.73
C ILE A 92 44.53 28.95 3.70
N ASP A 93 45.77 29.40 3.60
CA ASP A 93 46.86 29.03 4.50
C ASP A 93 47.16 30.20 5.45
N SER A 94 47.38 29.91 6.72
CA SER A 94 47.67 30.91 7.75
C SER A 94 48.78 30.46 8.70
N GLY A 95 49.57 31.40 9.18
CA GLY A 95 50.64 31.16 10.14
C GLY A 95 51.35 32.44 10.56
N LEU A 96 52.38 32.30 11.39
CA LEU A 96 53.23 33.40 11.83
C LEU A 96 54.45 33.53 10.90
N ASP A 97 54.77 34.76 10.52
CA ASP A 97 56.00 35.10 9.81
C ASP A 97 57.20 35.01 10.76
N ALA A 98 57.59 33.77 11.07
CA ALA A 98 58.57 33.45 12.11
C ALA A 98 59.97 33.94 11.73
N ASN A 99 60.25 34.07 10.42
CA ASN A 99 61.53 34.55 9.92
C ASN A 99 61.54 36.07 9.59
N SER A 100 60.36 36.72 9.63
CA SER A 100 60.13 38.15 9.34
C SER A 100 60.48 38.58 7.91
N ASP A 101 60.29 37.70 6.92
CA ASP A 101 60.56 37.97 5.51
C ASP A 101 59.34 38.48 4.72
N GLY A 102 58.17 38.52 5.36
CA GLY A 102 56.92 39.01 4.78
C GLY A 102 56.21 38.03 3.84
N ALA A 103 56.66 36.77 3.78
CA ALA A 103 56.01 35.69 3.04
C ALA A 103 55.63 34.55 4.00
N LEU A 104 54.58 33.81 3.65
CA LEU A 104 54.23 32.58 4.36
C LEU A 104 54.73 31.40 3.52
N THR A 105 55.86 30.82 3.92
CA THR A 105 56.42 29.63 3.27
C THR A 105 55.85 28.35 3.88
N GLY A 106 56.02 27.20 3.21
CA GLY A 106 55.40 25.94 3.64
C GLY A 106 55.74 25.50 5.07
N ASP A 107 56.91 25.88 5.58
CA ASP A 107 57.34 25.55 6.96
C ASP A 107 56.71 26.48 8.01
N GLU A 108 56.06 27.57 7.60
CA GLU A 108 55.43 28.58 8.46
C GLU A 108 53.90 28.44 8.50
N ILE A 109 53.32 27.57 7.67
CA ILE A 109 51.87 27.33 7.64
C ILE A 109 51.47 26.52 8.88
N GLU A 110 50.72 27.16 9.78
CA GLU A 110 50.21 26.53 11.00
C GLU A 110 48.81 25.95 10.78
N SER A 111 48.03 26.51 9.85
CA SER A 111 46.68 26.06 9.54
C SER A 111 46.31 26.25 8.08
N THR A 112 45.73 25.21 7.47
CA THR A 112 45.17 25.21 6.12
C THR A 112 43.67 24.97 6.19
N SER A 113 42.88 25.74 5.45
CA SER A 113 41.43 25.59 5.33
C SER A 113 40.98 25.73 3.88
N TYR A 114 39.87 25.10 3.53
CA TYR A 114 39.34 25.09 2.16
C TYR A 114 37.94 25.70 2.13
N VAL A 115 37.71 26.58 1.15
CA VAL A 115 36.39 27.10 0.81
C VAL A 115 36.05 26.59 -0.58
N CYS A 116 35.31 25.48 -0.65
CA CYS A 116 34.94 24.85 -1.90
C CYS A 116 33.67 25.46 -2.49
N VAL A 117 33.61 25.56 -3.81
CA VAL A 117 32.35 25.84 -4.50
C VAL A 117 31.43 24.64 -4.28
N PRO A 118 30.18 24.84 -3.80
CA PRO A 118 29.25 23.74 -3.60
C PRO A 118 28.97 23.04 -4.93
N ALA A 119 28.66 21.74 -4.86
CA ALA A 119 28.14 21.04 -6.03
C ALA A 119 26.85 21.73 -6.50
N SER A 120 26.73 21.96 -7.80
CA SER A 120 25.45 22.43 -8.35
C SER A 120 24.42 21.32 -8.16
N THR A 121 23.50 21.50 -7.23
CA THR A 121 22.40 20.56 -6.96
C THR A 121 21.19 20.82 -7.85
N GLU A 122 21.22 21.89 -8.65
CA GLU A 122 20.16 22.28 -9.56
C GLU A 122 20.76 22.81 -10.87
N VAL A 123 20.28 22.28 -11.99
CA VAL A 123 20.66 22.76 -13.32
C VAL A 123 19.76 23.94 -13.66
N SER A 124 20.31 25.12 -13.99
CA SER A 124 19.46 26.22 -14.44
C SER A 124 18.74 25.87 -15.74
N ASN A 125 17.52 26.38 -15.95
CA ASN A 125 16.79 26.15 -17.20
C ASN A 125 17.61 26.53 -18.45
N SER A 126 18.51 27.51 -18.36
CA SER A 126 19.43 27.88 -19.44
C SER A 126 20.54 26.84 -19.69
N GLU A 127 21.09 26.23 -18.64
CA GLU A 127 22.10 25.18 -18.76
C GLU A 127 21.48 23.86 -19.23
N LEU A 128 20.27 23.56 -18.76
CA LEU A 128 19.49 22.43 -19.25
C LEU A 128 19.15 22.59 -20.74
N LEU A 129 18.74 23.79 -21.16
CA LEU A 129 18.52 24.10 -22.59
C LEU A 129 19.80 23.94 -23.42
N THR A 130 20.96 24.27 -22.87
CA THR A 130 22.23 24.12 -23.59
C THR A 130 22.66 22.66 -23.70
N SER A 131 22.41 21.84 -22.68
CA SER A 131 22.67 20.41 -22.71
C SER A 131 21.69 19.63 -23.59
N LEU A 132 20.40 19.99 -23.57
CA LEU A 132 19.36 19.32 -24.36
C LEU A 132 19.35 19.73 -25.84
N ASN A 133 19.94 20.87 -26.20
CA ASN A 133 19.99 21.36 -27.58
C ASN A 133 21.41 21.37 -28.17
N ASN A 134 22.41 20.78 -27.50
CA ASN A 134 23.71 20.63 -28.15
C ASN A 134 23.62 19.57 -29.26
N ASP A 135 24.44 19.75 -30.30
CA ASP A 135 24.39 18.93 -31.51
C ASP A 135 24.55 17.43 -31.21
N TRP A 136 25.32 17.08 -30.18
CA TRP A 136 25.54 15.69 -29.79
C TRP A 136 24.31 15.06 -29.13
N PHE A 137 23.64 15.77 -28.21
CA PHE A 137 22.42 15.28 -27.55
C PHE A 137 21.28 15.13 -28.55
N VAL A 138 21.11 16.09 -29.46
CA VAL A 138 20.11 16.02 -30.53
C VAL A 138 20.43 14.86 -31.50
N ALA A 139 21.70 14.67 -31.87
CA ALA A 139 22.11 13.55 -32.71
C ALA A 139 21.90 12.19 -32.02
N ALA A 140 22.25 12.08 -30.74
CA ALA A 140 22.07 10.86 -29.96
C ALA A 140 20.59 10.53 -29.76
N ALA A 141 19.74 11.53 -29.47
CA ALA A 141 18.29 11.33 -29.38
C ALA A 141 17.70 10.84 -30.71
N ALA A 142 18.15 11.40 -31.84
CA ALA A 142 17.75 10.94 -33.18
C ALA A 142 18.24 9.51 -33.47
N GLU A 143 19.46 9.16 -33.05
CA GLU A 143 20.02 7.81 -33.22
C GLU A 143 19.31 6.77 -32.35
N VAL A 144 18.96 7.11 -31.11
CA VAL A 144 18.15 6.26 -30.22
C VAL A 144 16.75 6.03 -30.82
N GLU A 145 16.08 7.07 -31.33
CA GLU A 145 14.77 6.93 -31.95
C GLU A 145 14.83 6.10 -33.25
N ALA A 146 15.87 6.28 -34.06
CA ALA A 146 16.11 5.48 -35.25
C ALA A 146 16.36 4.01 -34.90
N ASN A 147 17.20 3.73 -33.89
CA ASN A 147 17.48 2.37 -33.43
C ASN A 147 16.25 1.72 -32.78
N LYS A 148 15.41 2.48 -32.09
CA LYS A 148 14.12 2.03 -31.58
C LYS A 148 13.19 1.62 -32.73
N THR A 149 13.12 2.40 -33.80
CA THR A 149 12.31 2.05 -34.98
C THR A 149 12.83 0.78 -35.64
N VAL A 150 14.15 0.66 -35.83
CA VAL A 150 14.78 -0.56 -36.37
C VAL A 150 14.51 -1.78 -35.49
N TRP A 151 14.56 -1.63 -34.16
CA TRP A 151 14.23 -2.70 -33.23
C TRP A 151 12.76 -3.10 -33.31
N LEU A 152 11.83 -2.14 -33.34
CA LEU A 152 10.39 -2.38 -33.47
C LEU A 152 10.00 -3.04 -34.81
N GLU A 153 10.67 -2.67 -35.90
CA GLU A 153 10.52 -3.32 -37.21
C GLU A 153 11.06 -4.75 -37.21
N ALA A 154 12.19 -4.98 -36.53
CA ALA A 154 12.84 -6.30 -36.45
C ALA A 154 12.10 -7.28 -35.54
N THR A 155 11.38 -6.80 -34.51
CA THR A 155 10.63 -7.64 -33.56
C THR A 155 9.17 -7.86 -33.97
N GLY A 156 8.71 -7.28 -35.08
CA GLY A 156 7.34 -7.48 -35.57
C GLY A 156 6.26 -6.79 -34.73
N ALA A 157 6.63 -5.86 -33.86
CA ALA A 157 5.71 -5.14 -32.97
C ALA A 157 4.88 -4.04 -33.69
N LEU A 158 5.04 -3.89 -35.01
CA LEU A 158 4.20 -3.04 -35.85
C LEU A 158 3.01 -3.84 -36.42
N THR A 159 2.19 -4.42 -35.54
CA THR A 159 0.76 -4.53 -35.82
C THR A 159 0.11 -3.26 -35.32
N THR A 160 -0.42 -2.50 -36.27
CA THR A 160 -1.11 -1.23 -36.08
C THR A 160 -2.14 -1.28 -34.95
N ASN A 161 -1.84 -0.63 -33.83
CA ASN A 161 -2.78 0.22 -33.13
C ASN A 161 -2.06 1.53 -32.81
N SER A 162 -2.59 2.60 -33.39
CA SER A 162 -2.14 3.96 -33.16
C SER A 162 -2.45 4.32 -31.71
N THR A 163 -1.57 4.01 -30.77
CA THR A 163 -1.55 4.72 -29.48
C THR A 163 -1.11 6.15 -29.78
N SER A 164 -2.09 7.04 -29.90
CA SER A 164 -1.83 8.46 -29.75
C SER A 164 -1.35 8.67 -28.32
N SER A 165 -0.05 8.53 -28.07
CA SER A 165 0.57 9.17 -26.92
C SER A 165 0.38 10.67 -27.13
N ALA A 166 -0.73 11.19 -26.61
CA ALA A 166 -0.96 12.62 -26.53
C ALA A 166 0.12 13.16 -25.60
N LYS A 167 1.26 13.58 -26.18
CA LYS A 167 2.25 14.39 -25.46
C LYS A 167 1.56 15.69 -25.11
N VAL A 168 0.98 15.76 -23.92
CA VAL A 168 0.43 17.02 -23.42
C VAL A 168 1.60 17.88 -22.99
N VAL A 169 1.90 18.91 -23.78
CA VAL A 169 2.93 19.88 -23.44
C VAL A 169 2.35 20.85 -22.44
N VAL A 170 2.65 20.64 -21.16
CA VAL A 170 2.29 21.54 -20.07
C VAL A 170 3.19 22.77 -20.14
N THR A 171 2.65 23.90 -20.58
CA THR A 171 3.39 25.16 -20.76
C THR A 171 3.07 26.21 -19.69
N SER A 172 2.09 25.95 -18.82
CA SER A 172 1.70 26.81 -17.70
C SER A 172 0.91 26.02 -16.64
N LYS A 173 0.78 26.59 -15.43
CA LYS A 173 -0.06 26.02 -14.35
C LYS A 173 -1.53 25.90 -14.77
N GLU A 174 -2.05 26.88 -15.51
CA GLU A 174 -3.42 26.85 -16.05
C GLU A 174 -3.59 25.75 -17.09
N ASN A 175 -2.59 25.51 -17.94
CA ASN A 175 -2.60 24.40 -18.88
C ASN A 175 -2.53 23.05 -18.18
N LEU A 176 -1.72 22.91 -17.11
CA LEU A 176 -1.72 21.71 -16.28
C LEU A 176 -3.09 21.46 -15.66
N GLN A 177 -3.68 22.48 -15.01
CA GLN A 177 -4.98 22.37 -14.37
C GLN A 177 -6.06 21.98 -15.37
N ARG A 178 -6.10 22.62 -16.55
CA ARG A 178 -7.03 22.26 -17.61
C ARG A 178 -6.83 20.83 -18.10
N THR A 179 -5.59 20.40 -18.32
CA THR A 179 -5.28 19.02 -18.75
C THR A 179 -5.68 18.01 -17.69
N VAL A 180 -5.43 18.27 -16.41
CA VAL A 180 -5.90 17.44 -15.29
C VAL A 180 -7.42 17.37 -15.29
N THR A 181 -8.13 18.50 -15.41
CA THR A 181 -9.59 18.50 -15.54
C THR A 181 -10.09 17.70 -16.75
N GLU A 182 -9.42 17.81 -17.90
CA GLU A 182 -9.75 17.04 -19.12
C GLU A 182 -9.45 15.53 -18.99
N MET A 183 -8.62 15.12 -18.01
CA MET A 183 -8.27 13.72 -17.73
C MET A 183 -9.14 13.05 -16.65
N ARG A 184 -9.97 13.81 -15.94
CA ARG A 184 -10.93 13.28 -14.97
C ARG A 184 -12.05 12.52 -15.69
N GLY A 185 -12.50 11.40 -15.13
CA GLY A 185 -13.61 10.61 -15.70
C GLY A 185 -13.30 9.86 -16.99
N GLN A 186 -12.03 9.69 -17.33
CA GLN A 186 -11.63 8.97 -18.54
C GLN A 186 -11.69 7.44 -18.40
N ALA A 187 -11.67 6.91 -17.18
CA ALA A 187 -11.86 5.47 -16.95
C ALA A 187 -13.35 5.13 -17.02
N LYS A 188 -13.73 4.41 -18.07
CA LYS A 188 -15.02 3.72 -18.15
C LYS A 188 -15.08 2.62 -17.09
N ASN A 189 -14.00 1.85 -16.96
CA ASN A 189 -13.89 0.71 -16.06
C ASN A 189 -12.81 0.94 -15.01
N VAL A 190 -13.04 0.46 -13.78
CA VAL A 190 -12.07 0.49 -12.69
C VAL A 190 -11.95 -0.90 -12.09
N ILE A 191 -10.72 -1.41 -12.00
CA ILE A 191 -10.41 -2.68 -11.35
C ILE A 191 -9.40 -2.46 -10.22
N LEU A 192 -9.80 -2.84 -9.01
CA LEU A 192 -8.93 -2.86 -7.84
C LEU A 192 -8.58 -4.30 -7.49
N PHE A 193 -7.31 -4.64 -7.66
CA PHE A 193 -6.72 -5.91 -7.24
C PHE A 193 -6.05 -5.77 -5.87
N VAL A 194 -6.44 -6.60 -4.92
CA VAL A 194 -5.89 -6.63 -3.56
C VAL A 194 -5.31 -8.01 -3.26
N GLY A 195 -3.99 -8.09 -3.09
CA GLY A 195 -3.37 -9.25 -2.47
C GLY A 195 -3.36 -9.04 -0.96
N ASP A 196 -4.27 -9.68 -0.23
CA ASP A 196 -4.37 -9.52 1.24
C ASP A 196 -3.04 -9.96 1.89
N GLY A 197 -2.39 -9.09 2.64
CA GLY A 197 -1.05 -9.35 3.19
C GLY A 197 0.13 -9.34 2.19
N MET A 198 -0.09 -9.00 0.92
CA MET A 198 0.93 -9.08 -0.15
C MET A 198 1.95 -7.92 -0.11
N GLY A 199 2.72 -7.81 0.96
CA GLY A 199 3.76 -6.78 1.08
C GLY A 199 4.98 -6.99 0.18
N VAL A 200 5.96 -6.08 0.30
CA VAL A 200 7.11 -6.01 -0.62
C VAL A 200 7.97 -7.29 -0.59
N SER A 201 8.13 -7.90 0.59
CA SER A 201 8.84 -9.19 0.74
C SER A 201 8.09 -10.32 0.04
N THR A 202 6.76 -10.39 0.18
CA THR A 202 5.88 -11.35 -0.50
C THR A 202 5.98 -11.22 -2.02
N VAL A 203 5.82 -9.99 -2.56
CA VAL A 203 5.97 -9.72 -4.00
C VAL A 203 7.34 -10.18 -4.52
N THR A 204 8.42 -9.85 -3.80
CA THR A 204 9.77 -10.23 -4.20
C THR A 204 9.96 -11.73 -4.21
N ALA A 205 9.53 -12.43 -3.16
CA ALA A 205 9.65 -13.87 -3.06
C ALA A 205 8.78 -14.61 -4.09
N ALA A 206 7.57 -14.13 -4.36
CA ALA A 206 6.66 -14.71 -5.35
C ALA A 206 7.20 -14.55 -6.77
N ARG A 207 7.76 -13.38 -7.10
CA ARG A 207 8.46 -13.15 -8.37
C ARG A 207 9.59 -14.16 -8.59
N ILE A 208 10.42 -14.39 -7.57
CA ILE A 208 11.52 -15.35 -7.64
C ILE A 208 10.97 -16.77 -7.82
N LEU A 209 9.96 -17.16 -7.03
CA LEU A 209 9.34 -18.48 -7.11
C LEU A 209 8.76 -18.75 -8.51
N ASP A 210 7.99 -17.81 -9.03
CA ASP A 210 7.39 -17.90 -10.37
C ASP A 210 8.45 -18.06 -11.47
N GLY A 211 9.54 -17.29 -11.39
CA GLY A 211 10.67 -17.43 -12.31
C GLY A 211 11.32 -18.80 -12.22
N GLN A 212 11.51 -19.33 -11.01
CA GLN A 212 12.06 -20.68 -10.78
C GLN A 212 11.13 -21.78 -11.30
N MET A 213 9.82 -21.63 -11.13
CA MET A 213 8.81 -22.55 -11.69
C MET A 213 8.82 -22.55 -13.23
N LYS A 214 9.21 -21.42 -13.85
CA LYS A 214 9.43 -21.29 -15.30
C LYS A 214 10.80 -21.78 -15.78
N GLY A 215 11.64 -22.30 -14.87
CA GLY A 215 12.98 -22.80 -15.18
C GLY A 215 14.05 -21.72 -15.35
N LEU A 216 13.79 -20.50 -14.88
CA LEU A 216 14.75 -19.39 -14.81
C LEU A 216 15.48 -19.39 -13.46
N ASP A 217 16.46 -18.48 -13.28
CA ASP A 217 17.13 -18.33 -11.98
C ASP A 217 16.14 -17.77 -10.92
N GLY A 218 15.25 -16.86 -11.36
CA GLY A 218 14.12 -16.36 -10.59
C GLY A 218 14.15 -14.85 -10.39
N GLU A 219 15.29 -14.29 -9.97
CA GLU A 219 15.38 -12.88 -9.55
C GLU A 219 15.13 -11.87 -10.69
N GLU A 220 15.35 -12.26 -11.94
CA GLU A 220 15.08 -11.46 -13.14
C GLU A 220 13.64 -11.55 -13.64
N ASN A 221 12.84 -12.46 -13.09
CA ASN A 221 11.45 -12.64 -13.48
C ASN A 221 10.64 -11.39 -13.14
N LYS A 222 9.46 -11.28 -13.74
CA LYS A 222 8.51 -10.22 -13.46
C LYS A 222 7.12 -10.82 -13.33
N LEU A 223 6.43 -10.48 -12.26
CA LEU A 223 4.98 -10.68 -12.15
C LEU A 223 4.28 -9.75 -13.16
N SER A 224 3.01 -10.01 -13.45
CA SER A 224 2.24 -9.24 -14.43
C SER A 224 2.27 -7.73 -14.15
N PHE A 225 1.98 -7.35 -12.90
CA PHE A 225 1.96 -5.96 -12.43
C PHE A 225 3.33 -5.31 -12.27
N ASP A 226 4.43 -6.06 -12.30
CA ASP A 226 5.79 -5.47 -12.36
C ASP A 226 6.06 -4.73 -13.68
N ASN A 227 5.20 -4.94 -14.68
CA ASN A 227 5.27 -4.27 -15.97
C ASN A 227 4.40 -3.00 -16.04
N PHE A 228 3.65 -2.69 -14.98
CA PHE A 228 2.81 -1.49 -14.96
C PHE A 228 3.69 -0.23 -14.93
N PRO A 229 3.31 0.83 -15.65
CA PRO A 229 4.15 2.01 -15.85
C PRO A 229 4.26 2.90 -14.61
N PHE A 230 3.35 2.79 -13.65
CA PHE A 230 3.33 3.61 -12.44
C PHE A 230 3.37 2.73 -11.19
N ALA A 231 4.17 3.15 -10.22
CA ALA A 231 4.29 2.48 -8.95
C ALA A 231 4.51 3.49 -7.81
N GLY A 232 4.05 3.13 -6.62
CA GLY A 232 4.20 3.92 -5.40
C GLY A 232 4.12 3.02 -4.16
N LEU A 233 4.11 3.66 -3.00
CA LEU A 233 3.95 3.02 -1.70
C LEU A 233 2.68 3.53 -1.01
N ALA A 234 2.00 2.66 -0.27
CA ALA A 234 0.84 2.98 0.58
C ALA A 234 1.18 2.77 2.05
N LYS A 235 0.98 3.80 2.88
CA LYS A 235 1.06 3.72 4.34
C LYS A 235 -0.22 3.10 4.91
N THR A 236 -0.11 1.96 5.58
CA THR A 236 -1.24 1.06 5.88
C THR A 236 -1.85 1.23 7.27
N TYR A 237 -1.23 2.00 8.17
CA TYR A 237 -1.73 2.20 9.54
C TYR A 237 -3.24 2.57 9.58
N ASN A 238 -3.98 1.98 10.52
CA ASN A 238 -5.34 2.40 10.90
C ASN A 238 -5.27 3.59 11.86
N VAL A 239 -6.38 4.29 12.07
CA VAL A 239 -6.42 5.48 12.93
C VAL A 239 -5.94 5.16 14.36
N ASP A 240 -6.30 3.99 14.88
CA ASP A 240 -5.96 3.51 16.22
C ASP A 240 -4.80 2.48 16.29
N ALA A 241 -4.24 2.05 15.14
CA ALA A 241 -3.22 1.00 15.10
C ALA A 241 -2.10 1.21 14.08
N GLN A 242 -0.85 0.98 14.52
CA GLN A 242 0.34 1.06 13.66
C GLN A 242 0.42 -0.13 12.68
N THR A 243 0.19 -1.34 13.20
CA THR A 243 -0.03 -2.52 12.39
C THR A 243 -1.53 -2.66 12.22
N PRO A 244 -2.04 -2.57 10.99
CA PRO A 244 -3.47 -2.53 10.74
C PRO A 244 -4.09 -3.93 10.67
N ASP A 245 -5.40 -3.97 10.51
CA ASP A 245 -6.13 -5.14 10.02
C ASP A 245 -6.81 -4.88 8.68
N SER A 246 -7.25 -5.94 7.99
CA SER A 246 -7.88 -5.85 6.67
C SER A 246 -9.17 -5.00 6.63
N ALA A 247 -9.90 -4.89 7.75
CA ALA A 247 -11.18 -4.16 7.78
C ALA A 247 -10.97 -2.66 7.64
N GLY A 248 -10.08 -2.07 8.45
CA GLY A 248 -9.83 -0.65 8.39
C GLY A 248 -9.03 -0.23 7.14
N THR A 249 -8.14 -1.09 6.63
CA THR A 249 -7.35 -0.83 5.41
C THR A 249 -8.22 -0.84 4.17
N MET A 250 -9.11 -1.83 4.03
CA MET A 250 -10.03 -1.89 2.90
C MET A 250 -11.10 -0.82 2.97
N THR A 251 -11.54 -0.42 4.18
CA THR A 251 -12.37 0.78 4.33
C THR A 251 -11.65 2.02 3.79
N ALA A 252 -10.35 2.18 4.06
CA ALA A 252 -9.57 3.28 3.51
C ALA A 252 -9.49 3.25 1.98
N MET A 253 -9.22 2.10 1.38
CA MET A 253 -9.10 1.96 -0.09
C MET A 253 -10.44 2.08 -0.81
N MET A 254 -11.55 1.74 -0.15
CA MET A 254 -12.88 1.77 -0.74
C MET A 254 -13.64 3.08 -0.49
N SER A 255 -13.31 3.86 0.53
CA SER A 255 -14.05 5.10 0.87
C SER A 255 -13.21 6.38 0.83
N GLY A 256 -11.88 6.25 0.82
CA GLY A 256 -10.96 7.39 0.94
C GLY A 256 -10.81 7.91 2.37
N VAL A 257 -11.37 7.22 3.36
CA VAL A 257 -11.29 7.60 4.78
C VAL A 257 -10.71 6.44 5.58
N LYS A 258 -9.62 6.71 6.33
CA LYS A 258 -9.06 5.74 7.27
C LYS A 258 -9.96 5.64 8.49
N THR A 259 -10.08 4.44 9.04
CA THR A 259 -10.87 4.16 10.24
C THR A 259 -10.06 3.27 11.20
N ASP A 260 -10.69 2.87 12.30
CA ASP A 260 -10.15 2.03 13.35
C ASP A 260 -10.03 0.55 12.93
N VAL A 261 -9.29 -0.23 13.70
CA VAL A 261 -9.14 -1.67 13.48
C VAL A 261 -10.44 -2.43 13.73
N GLY A 262 -10.78 -3.32 12.81
CA GLY A 262 -11.85 -4.31 12.98
C GLY A 262 -13.26 -3.79 12.74
N VAL A 263 -13.42 -2.59 12.17
CA VAL A 263 -14.70 -2.00 11.76
C VAL A 263 -14.75 -1.84 10.23
N ILE A 264 -15.94 -1.89 9.64
CA ILE A 264 -16.11 -2.00 8.19
C ILE A 264 -17.02 -0.88 7.70
N GLY A 265 -16.53 -0.09 6.73
CA GLY A 265 -17.36 0.87 5.98
C GLY A 265 -17.87 2.05 6.81
N VAL A 266 -17.23 2.36 7.94
CA VAL A 266 -17.59 3.43 8.87
C VAL A 266 -16.37 4.27 9.23
N ASP A 267 -16.57 5.54 9.58
CA ASP A 267 -15.50 6.45 10.00
C ASP A 267 -14.97 6.13 11.42
N GLU A 268 -13.96 6.88 11.85
CA GLU A 268 -13.26 6.67 13.12
C GLU A 268 -14.07 7.06 14.38
N ASP A 269 -15.26 7.66 14.23
CA ASP A 269 -16.13 7.99 15.37
C ASP A 269 -16.96 6.77 15.84
N ILE A 270 -16.80 5.61 15.19
CA ILE A 270 -17.43 4.33 15.55
C ILE A 270 -16.92 3.77 16.88
N GLU A 271 -17.78 3.09 17.65
CA GLU A 271 -17.35 2.22 18.75
C GLU A 271 -17.42 0.76 18.31
N ARG A 272 -16.27 0.08 18.23
CA ARG A 272 -16.20 -1.32 17.80
C ARG A 272 -17.07 -2.22 18.67
N GLY A 273 -17.92 -3.03 18.03
CA GLY A 273 -18.87 -3.93 18.67
C GLY A 273 -20.19 -3.27 19.12
N ASP A 274 -20.35 -1.96 18.96
CA ASP A 274 -21.61 -1.24 19.22
C ASP A 274 -22.23 -0.71 17.92
N CYS A 275 -23.15 -1.48 17.35
CA CYS A 275 -23.81 -1.10 16.09
C CYS A 275 -24.68 0.15 16.20
N SER A 276 -25.04 0.60 17.41
CA SER A 276 -25.81 1.83 17.57
C SER A 276 -25.04 3.08 17.14
N THR A 277 -23.71 2.96 17.03
CA THR A 277 -22.79 4.00 16.55
C THR A 277 -22.57 3.98 15.04
N VAL A 278 -23.10 2.99 14.31
CA VAL A 278 -22.99 2.96 12.83
C VAL A 278 -23.76 4.11 12.20
N ALA A 279 -24.95 4.41 12.71
CA ALA A 279 -25.82 5.45 12.17
C ALA A 279 -25.20 6.85 12.30
N GLY A 280 -24.89 7.48 11.17
CA GLY A 280 -24.24 8.78 11.07
C GLY A 280 -22.74 8.74 10.79
N ASN A 281 -22.13 7.55 10.87
CA ASN A 281 -20.71 7.29 10.64
C ASN A 281 -20.49 6.42 9.38
N GLU A 282 -21.55 6.10 8.62
CA GLU A 282 -21.43 5.29 7.40
C GLU A 282 -20.67 6.03 6.31
N LEU A 283 -19.65 5.38 5.75
CA LEU A 283 -18.91 5.87 4.60
C LEU A 283 -19.51 5.33 3.31
N VAL A 284 -19.40 6.06 2.21
CA VAL A 284 -19.82 5.59 0.89
C VAL A 284 -18.62 4.97 0.18
N THR A 285 -18.77 3.77 -0.36
CA THR A 285 -17.69 3.04 -1.02
C THR A 285 -17.63 3.33 -2.52
N ALA A 286 -16.50 3.05 -3.16
CA ALA A 286 -16.34 3.11 -4.61
C ALA A 286 -17.31 2.16 -5.35
N LEU A 287 -17.64 1.02 -4.75
CA LEU A 287 -18.65 0.11 -5.30
C LEU A 287 -20.04 0.72 -5.23
N GLU A 288 -20.45 1.29 -4.09
CA GLU A 288 -21.72 2.02 -3.96
C GLU A 288 -21.79 3.22 -4.92
N LEU A 289 -20.69 3.95 -5.12
CA LEU A 289 -20.65 5.06 -6.08
C LEU A 289 -20.75 4.61 -7.53
N ALA A 290 -20.10 3.50 -7.89
CA ALA A 290 -20.18 2.92 -9.23
C ALA A 290 -21.61 2.44 -9.53
N GLU A 291 -22.23 1.78 -8.56
CA GLU A 291 -23.62 1.33 -8.63
C GLU A 291 -24.58 2.50 -8.86
N ILE A 292 -24.48 3.56 -8.04
CA ILE A 292 -25.32 4.77 -8.19
C ILE A 292 -25.08 5.43 -9.55
N ALA A 293 -23.85 5.38 -10.07
CA ALA A 293 -23.51 5.91 -11.39
C ALA A 293 -23.99 5.04 -12.57
N GLY A 294 -24.72 3.94 -12.32
CA GLY A 294 -25.25 3.04 -13.34
C GLY A 294 -24.21 2.10 -13.96
N LYS A 295 -23.02 1.98 -13.35
CA LYS A 295 -22.00 1.02 -13.76
C LYS A 295 -22.32 -0.34 -13.16
N SER A 296 -21.93 -1.40 -13.86
CA SER A 296 -22.02 -2.73 -13.26
C SER A 296 -20.97 -2.92 -12.17
N THR A 297 -21.31 -3.68 -11.13
CA THR A 297 -20.45 -3.86 -9.96
C THR A 297 -20.13 -5.33 -9.70
N GLY A 298 -18.88 -5.58 -9.28
CA GLY A 298 -18.41 -6.92 -8.98
C GLY A 298 -17.46 -7.02 -7.79
N VAL A 299 -17.59 -8.10 -7.02
CA VAL A 299 -16.77 -8.44 -5.87
C VAL A 299 -16.31 -9.90 -5.99
N ILE A 300 -14.99 -10.10 -6.09
CA ILE A 300 -14.36 -11.42 -6.16
C ILE A 300 -13.38 -11.57 -5.02
N SER A 301 -13.39 -12.72 -4.36
CA SER A 301 -12.43 -13.05 -3.31
C SER A 301 -12.18 -14.56 -3.21
N THR A 302 -10.94 -14.98 -2.95
CA THR A 302 -10.66 -16.36 -2.50
C THR A 302 -10.92 -16.57 -1.00
N ALA A 303 -11.20 -15.51 -0.24
CA ALA A 303 -11.70 -15.62 1.12
C ALA A 303 -13.22 -15.86 1.14
N ARG A 304 -13.79 -15.88 2.34
CA ARG A 304 -15.24 -15.80 2.51
C ARG A 304 -15.69 -14.45 1.98
N ILE A 305 -16.78 -14.38 1.23
CA ILE A 305 -17.26 -13.09 0.69
C ILE A 305 -17.73 -12.12 1.80
N THR A 306 -17.95 -12.64 3.00
CA THR A 306 -18.23 -11.93 4.25
C THR A 306 -16.99 -11.51 5.03
N HIS A 307 -15.80 -11.94 4.60
CA HIS A 307 -14.53 -11.56 5.22
C HIS A 307 -14.30 -10.04 5.08
N ALA A 308 -13.40 -9.48 5.89
CA ALA A 308 -13.25 -8.03 6.01
C ALA A 308 -13.00 -7.30 4.69
N THR A 309 -12.10 -7.83 3.85
CA THR A 309 -11.72 -7.22 2.58
C THR A 309 -12.88 -7.09 1.59
N PRO A 310 -13.61 -8.17 1.24
CA PRO A 310 -14.77 -8.06 0.36
C PRO A 310 -15.92 -7.33 1.05
N ALA A 311 -16.15 -7.55 2.35
CA ALA A 311 -17.20 -6.88 3.10
C ALA A 311 -17.06 -5.35 3.11
N ALA A 312 -15.84 -4.81 3.16
CA ALA A 312 -15.60 -3.36 3.10
C ALA A 312 -16.02 -2.69 1.79
N THR A 313 -16.38 -3.47 0.76
CA THR A 313 -16.95 -2.93 -0.47
C THR A 313 -18.45 -2.60 -0.35
N TYR A 314 -19.19 -3.29 0.52
CA TYR A 314 -20.67 -3.20 0.59
C TYR A 314 -21.25 -3.00 2.00
N ALA A 315 -20.60 -3.50 3.05
CA ALA A 315 -21.15 -3.53 4.39
C ALA A 315 -20.80 -2.29 5.22
N LYS A 316 -21.65 -2.00 6.22
CA LYS A 316 -21.44 -1.06 7.32
C LYS A 316 -21.55 -1.85 8.62
N SER A 317 -20.42 -2.21 9.24
CA SER A 317 -20.40 -3.07 10.44
C SER A 317 -19.48 -2.52 11.52
N ALA A 318 -19.98 -2.55 12.76
CA ALA A 318 -19.21 -2.21 13.94
C ALA A 318 -18.22 -3.30 14.37
N ASP A 319 -18.30 -4.51 13.81
CA ASP A 319 -17.27 -5.54 13.99
C ASP A 319 -17.16 -6.41 12.74
N ARG A 320 -15.94 -6.61 12.25
CA ARG A 320 -15.65 -7.45 11.09
C ARG A 320 -16.02 -8.92 11.28
N ASN A 321 -16.13 -9.39 12.52
CA ASN A 321 -16.45 -10.79 12.80
C ASN A 321 -17.96 -11.06 12.76
N TRP A 322 -18.82 -10.06 12.57
CA TRP A 322 -20.26 -10.29 12.44
C TRP A 322 -20.62 -10.77 11.03
N GLU A 323 -19.95 -11.82 10.57
CA GLU A 323 -20.12 -12.41 9.24
C GLU A 323 -21.53 -12.97 9.06
N ASP A 324 -22.05 -13.65 10.10
CA ASP A 324 -23.47 -13.98 10.24
C ASP A 324 -23.99 -13.75 11.67
N VAL A 325 -25.30 -13.88 11.85
CA VAL A 325 -26.01 -13.66 13.12
C VAL A 325 -25.49 -14.50 14.31
N SER A 326 -24.84 -15.64 14.05
CA SER A 326 -24.31 -16.54 15.08
C SER A 326 -23.02 -16.02 15.74
N ASP A 327 -22.29 -15.13 15.06
CA ASP A 327 -21.08 -14.47 15.57
C ASP A 327 -21.39 -13.18 16.34
N MET A 328 -22.66 -12.75 16.34
CA MET A 328 -23.09 -11.51 16.96
C MET A 328 -23.47 -11.68 18.43
N PRO A 329 -23.13 -10.70 19.30
CA PRO A 329 -23.67 -10.64 20.66
C PRO A 329 -25.20 -10.59 20.66
N ALA A 330 -25.85 -11.25 21.61
CA ALA A 330 -27.31 -11.29 21.71
C ALA A 330 -27.92 -9.88 21.88
N GLU A 331 -27.19 -8.97 22.54
CA GLU A 331 -27.56 -7.56 22.69
C GLU A 331 -27.60 -6.84 21.34
N ALA A 332 -26.62 -7.09 20.46
CA ALA A 332 -26.55 -6.52 19.12
C ALA A 332 -27.73 -7.03 18.26
N VAL A 333 -27.97 -8.34 18.26
CA VAL A 333 -29.12 -8.93 17.55
C VAL A 333 -30.45 -8.34 18.06
N THR A 334 -30.60 -8.18 19.37
CA THR A 334 -31.81 -7.59 19.97
C THR A 334 -31.97 -6.11 19.64
N ALA A 335 -30.86 -5.38 19.47
CA ALA A 335 -30.85 -3.98 19.06
C ALA A 335 -31.19 -3.79 17.57
N GLY A 336 -31.26 -4.87 16.79
CA GLY A 336 -31.56 -4.85 15.36
C GLY A 336 -30.34 -4.60 14.48
N CYS A 337 -29.13 -4.87 14.99
CA CYS A 337 -27.93 -4.89 14.16
C CYS A 337 -28.03 -6.00 13.10
N THR A 338 -27.51 -5.75 11.91
CA THR A 338 -27.56 -6.68 10.77
C THR A 338 -26.18 -7.26 10.49
N ASP A 339 -26.09 -8.57 10.31
CA ASP A 339 -24.86 -9.27 9.94
C ASP A 339 -24.41 -8.99 8.50
N ILE A 340 -23.12 -9.20 8.21
CA ILE A 340 -22.50 -8.87 6.92
C ILE A 340 -23.13 -9.67 5.78
N ALA A 341 -23.42 -10.97 5.96
CA ALA A 341 -24.07 -11.79 4.94
C ALA A 341 -25.46 -11.24 4.56
N ASP A 342 -26.25 -10.81 5.55
CA ASP A 342 -27.55 -10.19 5.33
C ASP A 342 -27.43 -8.81 4.63
N GLN A 343 -26.39 -8.04 4.96
CA GLN A 343 -26.11 -6.77 4.28
C GLN A 343 -25.74 -6.96 2.80
N LEU A 344 -25.00 -8.02 2.46
CA LEU A 344 -24.68 -8.36 1.06
C LEU A 344 -25.94 -8.69 0.26
N VAL A 345 -26.77 -9.61 0.77
CA VAL A 345 -27.98 -10.05 0.07
C VAL A 345 -28.98 -8.91 -0.12
N ASN A 346 -29.03 -7.98 0.82
CA ASN A 346 -29.92 -6.82 0.79
C ASN A 346 -29.23 -5.53 0.32
N PHE A 347 -28.07 -5.61 -0.35
CA PHE A 347 -27.27 -4.46 -0.77
C PHE A 347 -28.10 -3.39 -1.50
N GLU A 348 -28.88 -3.78 -2.52
CA GLU A 348 -29.78 -2.90 -3.29
C GLU A 348 -30.69 -2.10 -2.34
N SER A 349 -31.49 -2.81 -1.55
CA SER A 349 -32.45 -2.18 -0.64
C SER A 349 -31.80 -1.32 0.45
N ASN A 350 -30.61 -1.70 0.92
CA ASN A 350 -29.86 -0.95 1.92
C ASN A 350 -29.30 0.36 1.34
N LEU A 351 -28.84 0.31 0.09
CA LEU A 351 -28.31 1.48 -0.61
C LEU A 351 -29.44 2.47 -0.94
N GLU A 352 -30.56 1.98 -1.48
CA GLU A 352 -31.76 2.80 -1.74
C GLU A 352 -32.32 3.43 -0.46
N ALA A 353 -32.29 2.71 0.67
CA ALA A 353 -32.77 3.24 1.93
C ALA A 353 -31.93 4.43 2.45
N ARG A 354 -30.64 4.51 2.08
CA ARG A 354 -29.73 5.60 2.48
C ARG A 354 -29.89 6.85 1.62
N PHE A 355 -30.33 6.71 0.37
CA PHE A 355 -30.43 7.82 -0.58
C PHE A 355 -31.85 7.94 -1.15
N ALA A 356 -32.58 8.97 -0.72
CA ALA A 356 -33.98 9.13 -1.06
C ALA A 356 -34.20 9.30 -2.58
N GLY A 357 -34.95 8.38 -3.19
CA GLY A 357 -35.30 8.43 -4.61
C GLY A 357 -34.29 7.72 -5.53
N LEU A 358 -33.24 7.14 -4.96
CA LEU A 358 -32.32 6.26 -5.66
C LEU A 358 -33.04 4.97 -6.09
N ASP A 359 -32.69 4.48 -7.27
CA ASP A 359 -33.17 3.24 -7.90
C ASP A 359 -31.92 2.59 -8.52
N VAL A 360 -31.39 1.57 -7.86
CA VAL A 360 -30.20 0.80 -8.27
C VAL A 360 -30.60 -0.65 -8.46
N ASP A 361 -29.78 -1.44 -9.13
CA ASP A 361 -30.16 -2.81 -9.50
C ASP A 361 -29.34 -3.89 -8.78
N GLY A 362 -28.39 -3.50 -7.93
CA GLY A 362 -27.63 -4.38 -7.06
C GLY A 362 -26.46 -5.04 -7.78
N ILE A 363 -25.64 -5.80 -7.04
CA ILE A 363 -24.35 -6.29 -7.54
C ILE A 363 -24.51 -7.39 -8.60
N GLU A 364 -23.93 -7.19 -9.79
CA GLU A 364 -23.97 -8.16 -10.90
C GLU A 364 -23.17 -9.43 -10.61
N VAL A 365 -21.96 -9.31 -10.05
CA VAL A 365 -21.05 -10.45 -9.88
C VAL A 365 -20.53 -10.52 -8.46
N VAL A 366 -20.85 -11.62 -7.78
CA VAL A 366 -20.32 -11.93 -6.45
C VAL A 366 -19.72 -13.32 -6.48
N PHE A 367 -18.41 -13.44 -6.27
CA PHE A 367 -17.70 -14.72 -6.28
C PHE A 367 -16.78 -14.87 -5.06
N GLY A 368 -16.93 -15.96 -4.32
CA GLY A 368 -15.96 -16.36 -3.30
C GLY A 368 -16.39 -17.56 -2.50
N GLY A 369 -15.84 -17.71 -1.28
CA GLY A 369 -16.27 -18.73 -0.32
C GLY A 369 -17.32 -18.20 0.68
N GLY A 370 -17.55 -18.96 1.74
CA GLY A 370 -18.28 -18.54 2.94
C GLY A 370 -19.72 -18.98 2.99
N ARG A 371 -20.08 -20.04 2.25
CA ARG A 371 -21.45 -20.55 2.12
C ARG A 371 -22.14 -20.79 3.47
N ARG A 372 -21.39 -21.20 4.51
CA ARG A 372 -21.93 -21.39 5.87
C ARG A 372 -22.64 -20.18 6.46
N HIS A 373 -22.18 -18.97 6.15
CA HIS A 373 -22.72 -17.71 6.69
C HIS A 373 -24.09 -17.36 6.09
N PHE A 374 -24.48 -18.04 5.00
CA PHE A 374 -25.73 -17.82 4.26
C PHE A 374 -26.78 -18.92 4.51
N LEU A 375 -26.38 -20.05 5.10
CA LEU A 375 -27.25 -21.21 5.27
C LEU A 375 -27.74 -21.36 6.72
N PRO A 376 -28.98 -21.86 6.94
CA PRO A 376 -29.47 -22.22 8.26
C PRO A 376 -28.57 -23.25 8.93
N ARG A 377 -28.46 -23.18 10.26
CA ARG A 377 -27.80 -24.21 11.08
C ARG A 377 -28.59 -25.51 11.19
N ASP A 378 -28.81 -26.15 10.05
CA ASP A 378 -29.55 -27.41 9.88
C ASP A 378 -28.93 -28.24 8.74
N ALA A 379 -28.58 -29.49 9.04
CA ALA A 379 -27.97 -30.42 8.08
C ALA A 379 -28.85 -30.68 6.83
N ALA A 380 -30.15 -30.34 6.88
CA ALA A 380 -31.03 -30.39 5.72
C ALA A 380 -30.64 -29.41 4.60
N PHE A 381 -29.84 -28.39 4.91
CA PHE A 381 -29.36 -27.37 3.98
C PHE A 381 -27.92 -27.59 3.52
N ASN A 382 -27.23 -28.64 4.00
CA ASN A 382 -25.87 -28.93 3.57
C ASN A 382 -25.81 -29.09 2.05
N SER A 383 -24.79 -28.47 1.46
CA SER A 383 -24.38 -28.70 0.09
C SER A 383 -23.85 -30.14 -0.09
N PRO A 384 -23.80 -30.65 -1.33
CA PRO A 384 -23.27 -31.99 -1.61
C PRO A 384 -21.80 -32.20 -1.20
N ASP A 385 -21.04 -31.11 -1.13
CA ASP A 385 -19.61 -31.04 -0.81
C ASP A 385 -19.31 -30.62 0.64
N ALA A 386 -20.34 -30.40 1.47
CA ALA A 386 -20.18 -29.99 2.87
C ALA A 386 -19.20 -30.90 3.62
N VAL A 387 -18.19 -30.28 4.25
CA VAL A 387 -17.19 -30.99 5.06
C VAL A 387 -17.64 -31.09 6.52
N SER A 388 -18.43 -30.12 6.99
CA SER A 388 -19.04 -30.15 8.30
C SER A 388 -20.30 -31.03 8.38
N ALA A 389 -20.55 -31.58 9.57
CA ALA A 389 -21.78 -32.34 9.83
C ALA A 389 -23.05 -31.48 9.68
N VAL A 390 -22.93 -30.17 9.96
CA VAL A 390 -23.92 -29.13 9.70
C VAL A 390 -23.12 -27.98 9.11
N GLU A 391 -23.38 -27.63 7.84
CA GLU A 391 -22.61 -26.64 7.10
C GLU A 391 -22.99 -25.21 7.50
N GLY A 392 -24.29 -24.90 7.55
CA GLY A 392 -24.75 -23.55 7.86
C GLY A 392 -24.53 -23.16 9.32
N ASP A 393 -24.23 -21.88 9.55
CA ASP A 393 -24.00 -21.33 10.88
C ASP A 393 -25.17 -20.46 11.38
N ARG A 394 -26.04 -19.99 10.46
CA ARG A 394 -27.09 -19.02 10.81
C ARG A 394 -28.07 -19.55 11.85
N THR A 395 -28.19 -18.83 12.96
CA THR A 395 -29.07 -19.18 14.09
C THR A 395 -30.49 -18.64 13.99
N ASP A 396 -30.83 -17.91 12.93
CA ASP A 396 -32.15 -17.31 12.68
C ASP A 396 -33.05 -18.17 11.76
N ASN A 397 -32.53 -19.31 11.26
CA ASN A 397 -33.18 -20.22 10.31
C ASN A 397 -33.42 -19.62 8.91
N ARG A 398 -32.71 -18.55 8.55
CA ARG A 398 -32.78 -17.96 7.20
C ARG A 398 -31.84 -18.66 6.24
N ASP A 399 -32.31 -18.87 5.03
CA ASP A 399 -31.49 -19.30 3.89
C ASP A 399 -31.33 -18.09 2.97
N LEU A 400 -30.23 -17.36 3.16
CA LEU A 400 -29.96 -16.13 2.44
C LEU A 400 -29.69 -16.40 0.95
N THR A 401 -29.22 -17.60 0.59
CA THR A 401 -29.04 -17.96 -0.83
C THR A 401 -30.40 -18.07 -1.53
N ALA A 402 -31.40 -18.69 -0.87
CA ALA A 402 -32.75 -18.79 -1.39
C ALA A 402 -33.49 -17.43 -1.37
N GLU A 403 -33.23 -16.58 -0.37
CA GLU A 403 -33.75 -15.21 -0.32
C GLU A 403 -33.21 -14.37 -1.49
N TRP A 404 -31.89 -14.42 -1.75
CA TRP A 404 -31.27 -13.75 -2.89
C TRP A 404 -31.85 -14.22 -4.22
N GLN A 405 -32.00 -15.53 -4.44
CA GLN A 405 -32.63 -16.07 -5.67
C GLN A 405 -34.10 -15.67 -5.82
N SER A 406 -34.80 -15.41 -4.72
CA SER A 406 -36.19 -14.94 -4.74
C SER A 406 -36.28 -13.46 -5.09
N MET A 407 -35.28 -12.67 -4.69
CA MET A 407 -35.14 -11.25 -5.01
C MET A 407 -34.77 -11.07 -6.49
N TYR A 408 -33.71 -11.75 -6.94
CA TYR A 408 -33.20 -11.67 -8.31
C TYR A 408 -33.63 -12.90 -9.11
N THR A 409 -34.86 -12.88 -9.63
CA THR A 409 -35.42 -14.02 -10.39
C THR A 409 -34.70 -14.33 -11.72
N ASN A 410 -33.91 -13.39 -12.20
CA ASN A 410 -32.98 -13.44 -13.33
C ASN A 410 -31.54 -13.81 -12.92
N GLY A 411 -31.26 -13.83 -11.62
CA GLY A 411 -29.95 -14.16 -11.05
C GLY A 411 -29.69 -15.66 -11.01
N VAL A 412 -28.41 -16.03 -11.03
CA VAL A 412 -27.96 -17.42 -10.96
C VAL A 412 -27.11 -17.62 -9.70
N TYR A 413 -27.50 -18.58 -8.86
CA TYR A 413 -26.67 -19.02 -7.74
C TYR A 413 -25.85 -20.24 -8.16
N VAL A 414 -24.55 -20.22 -7.91
CA VAL A 414 -23.63 -21.33 -8.19
C VAL A 414 -22.77 -21.61 -6.96
N PHE A 415 -22.32 -22.86 -6.80
CA PHE A 415 -21.51 -23.26 -5.65
C PHE A 415 -20.38 -24.24 -6.00
N ASP A 416 -20.23 -24.60 -7.27
CA ASP A 416 -19.24 -25.56 -7.76
C ASP A 416 -18.67 -25.13 -9.12
N GLN A 417 -17.58 -25.77 -9.54
CA GLN A 417 -16.96 -25.54 -10.86
C GLN A 417 -17.95 -25.78 -12.00
N SER A 418 -18.80 -26.81 -11.91
CA SER A 418 -19.73 -27.14 -13.00
C SER A 418 -20.79 -26.05 -13.21
N GLY A 419 -21.29 -25.45 -12.12
CA GLY A 419 -22.22 -24.33 -12.16
C GLY A 419 -21.54 -23.09 -12.72
N PHE A 420 -20.31 -22.80 -12.28
CA PHE A 420 -19.49 -21.71 -12.77
C PHE A 420 -19.23 -21.80 -14.29
N ASP A 421 -18.81 -22.97 -14.78
CA ASP A 421 -18.57 -23.22 -16.20
C ASP A 421 -19.86 -23.10 -17.04
N GLY A 422 -21.01 -23.36 -16.42
CA GLY A 422 -22.32 -23.31 -17.05
C GLY A 422 -22.90 -21.91 -17.24
N LEU A 423 -22.29 -20.86 -16.65
CA LEU A 423 -22.75 -19.48 -16.77
C LEU A 423 -22.62 -18.98 -18.23
N SER A 424 -23.70 -18.38 -18.76
CA SER A 424 -23.65 -17.67 -20.05
C SER A 424 -23.26 -16.22 -19.81
N THR A 425 -22.08 -15.83 -20.26
CA THR A 425 -21.53 -14.50 -20.01
C THR A 425 -22.30 -13.39 -20.71
N GLU A 426 -23.04 -13.70 -21.77
CA GLU A 426 -23.82 -12.73 -22.54
C GLU A 426 -25.23 -12.49 -21.99
N THR A 427 -25.75 -13.39 -21.14
CA THR A 427 -27.14 -13.32 -20.67
C THR A 427 -27.29 -13.40 -19.16
N THR A 428 -26.22 -13.74 -18.44
CA THR A 428 -26.24 -13.72 -16.98
C THR A 428 -26.26 -12.26 -16.55
N GLU A 429 -27.39 -11.82 -15.99
CA GLU A 429 -27.53 -10.46 -15.47
C GLU A 429 -26.94 -10.35 -14.06
N ARG A 430 -27.16 -11.36 -13.21
CA ARG A 430 -26.59 -11.44 -11.86
C ARG A 430 -26.11 -12.85 -11.56
N VAL A 431 -25.00 -12.95 -10.84
CA VAL A 431 -24.49 -14.22 -10.35
C VAL A 431 -23.98 -14.10 -8.93
N PHE A 432 -24.39 -15.06 -8.11
CA PHE A 432 -23.91 -15.23 -6.75
C PHE A 432 -23.24 -16.60 -6.62
N GLY A 433 -21.91 -16.62 -6.59
CA GLY A 433 -21.09 -17.82 -6.49
C GLY A 433 -20.46 -17.99 -5.10
N LEU A 434 -20.83 -19.05 -4.40
CA LEU A 434 -20.27 -19.43 -3.09
C LEU A 434 -19.64 -20.83 -3.18
N PHE A 435 -18.36 -20.88 -3.51
CA PHE A 435 -17.68 -22.11 -3.96
C PHE A 435 -17.20 -23.02 -2.82
N ASN A 436 -17.11 -22.52 -1.60
CA ASN A 436 -16.67 -23.31 -0.45
C ASN A 436 -17.51 -23.00 0.81
N GLU A 437 -17.59 -23.97 1.72
CA GLU A 437 -18.21 -23.83 3.04
C GLU A 437 -17.61 -22.63 3.81
N SER A 438 -16.28 -22.50 3.76
CA SER A 438 -15.49 -21.45 4.39
C SER A 438 -14.77 -20.64 3.30
N HIS A 439 -13.54 -20.17 3.55
CA HIS A 439 -12.67 -19.66 2.50
C HIS A 439 -12.52 -20.70 1.37
N MET A 440 -12.25 -20.24 0.14
CA MET A 440 -11.82 -21.14 -0.93
C MET A 440 -10.50 -21.81 -0.56
N GLN A 441 -10.17 -22.92 -1.21
CA GLN A 441 -8.89 -23.59 -1.00
C GLN A 441 -7.73 -22.67 -1.37
N TYR A 442 -6.56 -22.91 -0.79
CA TYR A 442 -5.32 -22.35 -1.33
C TYR A 442 -5.15 -22.80 -2.79
N GLU A 443 -4.52 -21.98 -3.65
CA GLU A 443 -4.30 -22.41 -5.04
C GLU A 443 -3.52 -23.73 -5.11
N ALA A 444 -2.59 -23.95 -4.18
CA ALA A 444 -1.85 -25.20 -4.08
C ALA A 444 -2.72 -26.42 -3.74
N ASP A 445 -3.84 -26.22 -3.05
CA ASP A 445 -4.74 -27.26 -2.58
C ASP A 445 -6.03 -27.36 -3.40
N ARG A 446 -6.32 -26.40 -4.27
CA ARG A 446 -7.56 -26.30 -5.06
C ARG A 446 -7.93 -27.58 -5.83
N VAL A 447 -6.93 -28.33 -6.30
CA VAL A 447 -7.15 -29.62 -6.99
C VAL A 447 -7.75 -30.70 -6.11
N ASN A 448 -7.69 -30.55 -4.79
CA ASN A 448 -8.26 -31.45 -3.79
C ASN A 448 -9.68 -31.06 -3.37
N ASP A 449 -10.23 -29.96 -3.91
CA ASP A 449 -11.60 -29.57 -3.63
C ASP A 449 -12.61 -30.64 -4.09
N VAL A 450 -13.65 -30.87 -3.28
CA VAL A 450 -14.61 -31.95 -3.48
C VAL A 450 -15.59 -31.66 -4.62
N ALA A 451 -16.06 -30.42 -4.72
CA ALA A 451 -16.96 -29.95 -5.77
C ALA A 451 -16.21 -29.37 -6.98
N GLY A 452 -14.92 -29.08 -6.79
CA GLY A 452 -14.14 -28.22 -7.67
C GLY A 452 -14.55 -26.76 -7.48
N GLU A 453 -13.57 -25.87 -7.59
CA GLU A 453 -13.78 -24.43 -7.52
C GLU A 453 -12.91 -23.69 -8.54
N PRO A 454 -13.41 -22.57 -9.11
CA PRO A 454 -12.69 -21.80 -10.11
C PRO A 454 -11.46 -21.13 -9.50
N SER A 455 -10.39 -21.00 -10.28
CA SER A 455 -9.23 -20.21 -9.88
C SER A 455 -9.58 -18.71 -9.84
N LEU A 456 -8.76 -17.90 -9.17
CA LEU A 456 -8.95 -16.45 -9.14
C LEU A 456 -8.90 -15.84 -10.55
N SER A 457 -8.03 -16.35 -11.42
CA SER A 457 -7.99 -15.96 -12.84
C SER A 457 -9.29 -16.31 -13.56
N GLU A 458 -9.81 -17.52 -13.37
CA GLU A 458 -11.07 -17.94 -14.00
C GLU A 458 -12.24 -17.06 -13.53
N MET A 459 -12.36 -16.80 -12.22
CA MET A 459 -13.37 -15.90 -11.66
C MET A 459 -13.25 -14.48 -12.25
N THR A 460 -12.03 -13.96 -12.35
CA THR A 460 -11.75 -12.63 -12.90
C THR A 460 -12.17 -12.53 -14.37
N GLU A 461 -11.78 -13.49 -15.21
CA GLU A 461 -12.17 -13.53 -16.63
C GLU A 461 -13.69 -13.58 -16.78
N LYS A 462 -14.36 -14.43 -16.00
CA LYS A 462 -15.82 -14.59 -16.06
C LYS A 462 -16.54 -13.32 -15.64
N ALA A 463 -16.08 -12.69 -14.57
CA ALA A 463 -16.65 -11.45 -14.06
C ALA A 463 -16.54 -10.33 -15.11
N ILE A 464 -15.36 -10.12 -15.69
CA ILE A 464 -15.17 -9.09 -16.73
C ILE A 464 -16.08 -9.37 -17.93
N GLN A 465 -16.23 -10.63 -18.36
CA GLN A 465 -17.13 -10.98 -19.47
C GLN A 465 -18.61 -10.67 -19.18
N ILE A 466 -19.05 -10.79 -17.92
CA ILE A 466 -20.42 -10.47 -17.51
C ILE A 466 -20.59 -8.95 -17.37
N LEU A 467 -19.66 -8.28 -16.69
CA LEU A 467 -19.72 -6.85 -16.37
C LEU A 467 -19.56 -5.95 -17.60
N ASP A 468 -18.74 -6.35 -18.59
CA ASP A 468 -18.49 -5.56 -19.81
C ASP A 468 -19.72 -5.48 -20.74
N ASN A 469 -20.80 -6.23 -20.45
CA ASN A 469 -22.06 -6.07 -21.15
C ASN A 469 -22.71 -4.68 -20.90
N ASN A 470 -22.31 -3.97 -19.84
CA ASN A 470 -22.77 -2.62 -19.56
C ASN A 470 -21.95 -1.57 -20.34
N GLN A 471 -22.63 -0.74 -21.11
CA GLN A 471 -21.99 0.30 -21.93
C GLN A 471 -21.44 1.46 -21.09
N ASP A 472 -21.96 1.66 -19.88
CA ASP A 472 -21.53 2.70 -18.95
C ASP A 472 -20.29 2.27 -18.14
N GLY A 473 -19.93 0.98 -18.21
CA GLY A 473 -18.71 0.40 -17.64
C GLY A 473 -18.95 -0.33 -16.35
N PHE A 474 -17.86 -0.67 -15.67
CA PHE A 474 -17.91 -1.45 -14.45
C PHE A 474 -16.88 -1.04 -13.39
N PHE A 475 -17.20 -1.35 -12.15
CA PHE A 475 -16.26 -1.39 -11.04
C PHE A 475 -16.09 -2.84 -10.57
N LEU A 476 -14.85 -3.32 -10.48
CA LEU A 476 -14.55 -4.67 -10.03
C LEU A 476 -13.48 -4.66 -8.94
N MET A 477 -13.78 -5.25 -7.79
CA MET A 477 -12.80 -5.57 -6.75
C MET A 477 -12.44 -7.04 -6.82
N VAL A 478 -11.14 -7.35 -6.89
CA VAL A 478 -10.62 -8.72 -6.95
C VAL A 478 -9.60 -8.93 -5.83
N GLU A 479 -9.85 -9.90 -4.97
CA GLU A 479 -8.98 -10.22 -3.84
C GLU A 479 -8.40 -11.63 -3.93
N SER A 480 -7.09 -11.76 -3.68
CA SER A 480 -6.48 -13.02 -3.26
C SER A 480 -6.28 -13.03 -1.74
N GLY A 481 -7.32 -13.43 -1.02
CA GLY A 481 -7.36 -13.40 0.45
C GLY A 481 -6.58 -14.56 1.10
N ARG A 482 -6.22 -15.59 0.35
CA ARG A 482 -5.44 -16.74 0.85
C ARG A 482 -3.93 -16.47 0.92
N ILE A 483 -3.43 -15.34 0.39
CA ILE A 483 -2.05 -14.90 0.61
C ILE A 483 -1.81 -14.65 2.11
N ASP A 484 -2.64 -13.82 2.73
CA ASP A 484 -2.63 -13.52 4.17
C ASP A 484 -2.77 -14.78 5.02
N HIS A 485 -3.76 -15.62 4.73
CA HIS A 485 -3.96 -16.87 5.48
C HIS A 485 -2.73 -17.80 5.41
N GLY A 486 -2.05 -17.86 4.26
CA GLY A 486 -0.82 -18.62 4.10
C GLY A 486 0.31 -18.08 4.98
N HIS A 487 0.42 -16.76 5.10
CA HIS A 487 1.35 -16.10 6.01
C HIS A 487 1.01 -16.34 7.48
N HIS A 488 -0.27 -16.19 7.87
CA HIS A 488 -0.78 -16.51 9.20
C HIS A 488 -0.47 -17.94 9.66
N ALA A 489 -0.60 -18.90 8.74
CA ALA A 489 -0.24 -20.30 8.96
C ALA A 489 1.29 -20.53 9.03
N GLY A 490 2.11 -19.54 8.70
CA GLY A 490 3.57 -19.66 8.60
C GLY A 490 4.02 -20.50 7.39
N SER A 491 3.20 -20.57 6.34
CA SER A 491 3.45 -21.33 5.12
C SER A 491 3.74 -20.38 3.96
N ALA A 492 5.02 -20.07 3.74
CA ALA A 492 5.43 -19.29 2.58
C ALA A 492 5.16 -20.01 1.25
N TYR A 493 5.06 -21.35 1.21
CA TYR A 493 4.69 -22.04 -0.04
C TYR A 493 3.30 -21.56 -0.52
N ASN A 494 2.28 -21.73 0.32
CA ASN A 494 0.90 -21.33 0.03
C ASN A 494 0.77 -19.82 -0.23
N ALA A 495 1.34 -18.98 0.63
CA ALA A 495 1.26 -17.52 0.43
C ALA A 495 1.83 -17.08 -0.93
N LEU A 496 2.94 -17.68 -1.36
CA LEU A 496 3.57 -17.34 -2.64
C LEU A 496 2.84 -17.96 -3.83
N THR A 497 2.28 -19.17 -3.72
CA THR A 497 1.47 -19.75 -4.80
C THR A 497 0.20 -18.95 -5.06
N ASP A 498 -0.49 -18.50 -4.00
CA ASP A 498 -1.66 -17.63 -4.13
C ASP A 498 -1.31 -16.22 -4.64
N THR A 499 -0.09 -15.73 -4.37
CA THR A 499 0.44 -14.50 -4.98
C THR A 499 0.70 -14.66 -6.48
N ILE A 500 1.15 -15.84 -6.91
CA ILE A 500 1.36 -16.15 -8.33
C ILE A 500 0.02 -16.23 -9.06
N GLU A 501 -0.99 -16.88 -8.47
CA GLU A 501 -2.32 -16.92 -9.06
C GLU A 501 -3.00 -15.55 -9.08
N PHE A 502 -2.78 -14.72 -8.06
CA PHE A 502 -3.17 -13.31 -8.11
C PHE A 502 -2.52 -12.56 -9.28
N ALA A 503 -1.22 -12.77 -9.53
CA ALA A 503 -0.55 -12.19 -10.68
C ALA A 503 -1.13 -12.71 -12.01
N ASN A 504 -1.57 -13.97 -12.09
CA ASN A 504 -2.26 -14.51 -13.26
C ASN A 504 -3.62 -13.82 -13.47
N ALA A 505 -4.39 -13.59 -12.41
CA ALA A 505 -5.67 -12.89 -12.48
C ALA A 505 -5.51 -11.45 -12.97
N VAL A 506 -4.48 -10.74 -12.49
CA VAL A 506 -4.11 -9.42 -13.01
C VAL A 506 -3.76 -9.49 -14.50
N ALA A 507 -3.00 -10.50 -14.93
CA ALA A 507 -2.65 -10.67 -16.34
C ALA A 507 -3.88 -10.94 -17.22
N ALA A 508 -4.84 -11.70 -16.72
CA ALA A 508 -6.09 -12.00 -17.41
C ALA A 508 -6.93 -10.73 -17.61
N ALA A 509 -7.14 -9.95 -16.54
CA ALA A 509 -7.85 -8.67 -16.64
C ALA A 509 -7.14 -7.67 -17.57
N ASP A 510 -5.82 -7.60 -17.50
CA ASP A 510 -5.00 -6.76 -18.37
C ASP A 510 -5.16 -7.12 -19.86
N ALA A 511 -5.24 -8.42 -20.17
CA ALA A 511 -5.42 -8.90 -21.53
C ALA A 511 -6.85 -8.67 -22.07
N MET A 512 -7.83 -8.49 -21.18
CA MET A 512 -9.25 -8.37 -21.52
C MET A 512 -9.76 -6.93 -21.57
N THR A 513 -8.99 -5.97 -21.07
CA THR A 513 -9.39 -4.57 -20.96
C THR A 513 -8.45 -3.66 -21.75
N SER A 514 -8.83 -2.38 -21.89
CA SER A 514 -8.05 -1.40 -22.65
C SER A 514 -7.47 -0.32 -21.74
N ASP A 515 -6.17 -0.06 -21.84
CA ASP A 515 -5.49 1.04 -21.13
C ASP A 515 -6.07 2.43 -21.46
N ASP A 516 -6.82 2.55 -22.56
CA ASP A 516 -7.45 3.81 -22.97
C ASP A 516 -8.67 4.17 -22.11
N ASP A 517 -9.36 3.17 -21.52
CA ASP A 517 -10.62 3.36 -20.80
C ASP A 517 -10.73 2.56 -19.49
N THR A 518 -9.72 1.79 -19.11
CA THR A 518 -9.74 0.96 -17.91
C THR A 518 -8.57 1.30 -16.99
N LEU A 519 -8.87 1.72 -15.76
CA LEU A 519 -7.89 1.85 -14.70
C LEU A 519 -7.74 0.50 -13.99
N ILE A 520 -6.51 -0.02 -13.92
CA ILE A 520 -6.18 -1.17 -13.07
C ILE A 520 -5.20 -0.70 -12.00
N ILE A 521 -5.55 -0.94 -10.73
CA ILE A 521 -4.67 -0.76 -9.56
C ILE A 521 -4.45 -2.11 -8.92
N VAL A 522 -3.19 -2.45 -8.64
CA VAL A 522 -2.78 -3.62 -7.86
C VAL A 522 -2.10 -3.13 -6.59
N THR A 523 -2.54 -3.63 -5.45
CA THR A 523 -2.01 -3.25 -4.14
C THR A 523 -2.12 -4.41 -3.16
N ALA A 524 -1.60 -4.20 -1.95
CA ALA A 524 -2.00 -4.95 -0.77
C ALA A 524 -2.73 -4.02 0.21
N ASP A 525 -3.39 -4.61 1.17
CA ASP A 525 -4.02 -3.92 2.30
C ASP A 525 -3.03 -3.74 3.47
N HIS A 526 -2.17 -4.73 3.73
CA HIS A 526 -1.03 -4.68 4.65
C HIS A 526 0.09 -5.68 4.27
N SER A 527 1.11 -5.80 5.13
CA SER A 527 2.16 -6.82 4.97
C SER A 527 2.13 -7.84 6.13
N HIS A 528 3.19 -8.63 6.26
CA HIS A 528 3.42 -9.66 7.27
C HIS A 528 4.84 -9.57 7.80
N VAL A 529 5.11 -10.15 8.96
CA VAL A 529 6.47 -10.23 9.51
C VAL A 529 7.33 -11.30 8.81
N PHE A 530 7.11 -11.43 7.49
CA PHE A 530 7.74 -12.29 6.52
C PHE A 530 9.03 -11.67 5.99
N THR A 531 10.12 -12.42 6.09
CA THR A 531 11.47 -11.92 5.82
C THR A 531 12.19 -12.74 4.76
N ILE A 532 13.04 -12.06 3.98
CA ILE A 532 14.02 -12.66 3.08
C ILE A 532 15.41 -12.41 3.67
N ALA A 533 16.09 -13.47 4.08
CA ALA A 533 17.32 -13.43 4.87
C ALA A 533 18.50 -14.09 4.16
N GLY A 534 19.70 -13.87 4.73
CA GLY A 534 20.95 -14.49 4.30
C GLY A 534 21.56 -13.88 3.03
N TYR A 535 22.54 -14.60 2.46
CA TYR A 535 23.24 -14.23 1.23
C TYR A 535 23.18 -15.37 0.20
N PRO A 536 21.98 -15.87 -0.15
CA PRO A 536 21.85 -16.96 -1.11
C PRO A 536 22.42 -16.55 -2.48
N LYS A 537 23.03 -17.51 -3.17
CA LYS A 537 23.48 -17.33 -4.56
C LYS A 537 22.27 -17.11 -5.47
N ARG A 538 22.46 -16.35 -6.55
CA ARG A 538 21.43 -16.21 -7.58
C ARG A 538 21.00 -17.60 -8.10
N GLY A 539 19.69 -17.81 -8.26
CA GLY A 539 19.14 -19.13 -8.62
C GLY A 539 19.02 -20.10 -7.45
N ASN A 540 19.27 -19.66 -6.20
CA ASN A 540 18.96 -20.48 -5.03
C ASN A 540 17.45 -20.63 -4.88
N PRO A 541 16.91 -21.83 -4.63
CA PRO A 541 15.48 -22.01 -4.41
C PRO A 541 14.97 -21.04 -3.34
N ILE A 542 13.97 -20.22 -3.64
CA ILE A 542 13.52 -19.17 -2.72
C ILE A 542 12.94 -19.77 -1.43
N LEU A 543 12.26 -20.92 -1.53
CA LEU A 543 11.78 -21.72 -0.39
C LEU A 543 12.90 -22.53 0.30
N GLY A 544 14.12 -22.48 -0.24
CA GLY A 544 15.24 -23.31 0.18
C GLY A 544 16.03 -22.75 1.35
N LYS A 545 16.95 -23.59 1.82
CA LYS A 545 18.07 -23.18 2.68
C LYS A 545 18.95 -22.17 1.95
N VAL A 546 19.63 -21.32 2.69
CA VAL A 546 20.62 -20.39 2.11
C VAL A 546 21.82 -21.18 1.61
N VAL A 547 22.15 -21.07 0.33
CA VAL A 547 23.43 -21.56 -0.25
C VAL A 547 24.24 -20.36 -0.73
N ASN A 548 25.41 -20.12 -0.14
CA ASN A 548 26.24 -18.95 -0.46
C ASN A 548 26.84 -19.00 -1.88
N VAL A 549 27.23 -17.83 -2.40
CA VAL A 549 27.99 -17.71 -3.66
C VAL A 549 29.27 -18.54 -3.62
N GLY A 550 29.45 -19.40 -4.63
CA GLY A 550 30.61 -20.30 -4.73
C GLY A 550 30.51 -21.58 -3.89
N SER A 551 29.37 -21.84 -3.27
CA SER A 551 29.07 -23.09 -2.55
C SER A 551 27.97 -23.88 -3.25
N ASP A 552 27.95 -25.20 -3.01
CA ASP A 552 26.84 -26.10 -3.31
C ASP A 552 26.22 -26.70 -2.05
N GLU A 553 26.75 -26.36 -0.88
CA GLU A 553 26.25 -26.80 0.42
C GLU A 553 25.53 -25.67 1.15
N PRO A 554 24.49 -25.99 1.96
CA PRO A 554 23.81 -25.02 2.81
C PRO A 554 24.78 -24.26 3.72
N ALA A 555 24.57 -22.94 3.82
CA ALA A 555 25.26 -22.10 4.78
C ALA A 555 24.83 -22.47 6.20
N LEU A 556 25.81 -22.58 7.10
CA LEU A 556 25.57 -22.79 8.52
C LEU A 556 25.54 -21.44 9.25
N ALA A 557 24.62 -21.28 10.18
CA ALA A 557 24.61 -20.18 11.14
C ALA A 557 25.66 -20.39 12.24
N ALA A 558 25.76 -19.46 13.19
CA ALA A 558 26.77 -19.49 14.26
C ALA A 558 26.61 -20.66 15.24
N ASP A 559 25.48 -21.37 15.19
CA ASP A 559 25.16 -22.57 15.96
C ASP A 559 25.43 -23.86 15.17
N ASP A 560 26.14 -23.77 14.04
CA ASP A 560 26.46 -24.87 13.13
C ASP A 560 25.23 -25.55 12.49
N MET A 561 24.05 -24.91 12.50
CA MET A 561 22.83 -25.40 11.85
C MET A 561 22.51 -24.60 10.58
N PRO A 562 21.98 -25.24 9.51
CA PRO A 562 21.50 -24.53 8.34
C PRO A 562 20.24 -23.72 8.64
N TYR A 563 19.98 -22.69 7.83
CA TYR A 563 18.81 -21.81 7.96
C TYR A 563 18.20 -21.49 6.58
N THR A 564 16.91 -21.14 6.56
CA THR A 564 16.16 -20.83 5.35
C THR A 564 16.35 -19.40 4.86
N THR A 565 16.16 -19.21 3.56
CA THR A 565 16.09 -17.87 2.95
C THR A 565 14.86 -17.12 3.45
N LEU A 566 13.74 -17.82 3.59
CA LEU A 566 12.49 -17.25 4.09
C LEU A 566 12.24 -17.61 5.54
N GLY A 567 11.65 -16.68 6.30
CA GLY A 567 11.28 -16.91 7.70
C GLY A 567 10.30 -15.87 8.22
N TYR A 568 9.72 -16.14 9.38
CA TYR A 568 8.80 -15.23 10.07
C TYR A 568 9.36 -14.80 11.42
N THR A 569 8.97 -13.60 11.87
CA THR A 569 9.35 -13.13 13.20
C THR A 569 8.53 -13.82 14.30
N ASN A 570 7.23 -14.05 14.07
CA ASN A 570 6.31 -14.67 15.02
C ASN A 570 5.37 -15.67 14.32
N GLY A 571 4.53 -16.38 15.08
CA GLY A 571 3.56 -17.35 14.54
C GLY A 571 3.74 -18.77 15.08
N PHE A 572 3.17 -19.75 14.37
CA PHE A 572 3.23 -21.17 14.76
C PHE A 572 4.65 -21.74 14.74
N GLY A 573 5.50 -21.27 13.84
CA GLY A 573 6.86 -21.77 13.65
C GLY A 573 6.94 -23.07 12.87
N PHE A 574 8.03 -23.81 13.07
CA PHE A 574 8.44 -24.91 12.20
C PHE A 574 7.46 -26.08 12.19
N GLN A 575 7.03 -26.50 11.00
CA GLN A 575 6.37 -27.78 10.76
C GLN A 575 6.93 -28.42 9.49
N ASN A 576 6.94 -29.75 9.46
CA ASN A 576 7.33 -30.52 8.29
C ASN A 576 6.26 -31.58 8.01
N LEU A 577 5.27 -31.18 7.22
CA LEU A 577 4.09 -31.98 6.86
C LEU A 577 4.26 -32.68 5.50
N GLY A 578 5.47 -32.66 4.92
CA GLY A 578 5.76 -33.31 3.65
C GLY A 578 5.04 -32.62 2.50
N SER A 579 4.20 -33.36 1.77
CA SER A 579 3.47 -32.88 0.60
C SER A 579 2.06 -32.36 0.91
N GLU A 580 1.79 -31.99 2.17
CA GLU A 580 0.54 -31.30 2.51
C GLU A 580 0.43 -30.00 1.74
N THR A 581 -0.72 -29.72 1.16
CA THR A 581 -1.00 -28.52 0.37
C THR A 581 -1.92 -27.56 1.10
N ASP A 582 -2.75 -28.05 2.03
CA ASP A 582 -3.54 -27.19 2.90
C ASP A 582 -2.70 -26.65 4.07
N ALA A 583 -2.38 -25.36 4.06
CA ALA A 583 -1.65 -24.73 5.15
C ALA A 583 -2.44 -24.73 6.48
N ASP A 584 -3.77 -24.83 6.43
CA ASP A 584 -4.62 -24.74 7.62
C ASP A 584 -4.48 -25.99 8.51
N ALA A 585 -3.88 -27.07 7.99
CA ALA A 585 -3.48 -28.25 8.77
C ALA A 585 -2.62 -27.89 10.00
N VAL A 586 -1.87 -26.78 9.96
CA VAL A 586 -1.06 -26.30 11.08
C VAL A 586 -1.89 -25.94 12.32
N TYR A 587 -3.13 -25.47 12.15
CA TYR A 587 -3.97 -25.02 13.26
C TYR A 587 -4.41 -26.17 14.18
N SER A 588 -4.28 -27.41 13.73
CA SER A 588 -4.51 -28.62 14.54
C SER A 588 -3.26 -29.12 15.29
N LEU A 589 -2.12 -28.43 15.14
CA LEU A 589 -0.83 -28.81 15.72
C LEU A 589 -0.45 -27.88 16.88
N ASN A 590 0.58 -28.29 17.63
CA ASN A 590 1.15 -27.43 18.67
C ASN A 590 2.10 -26.41 18.04
N ILE A 591 2.09 -25.19 18.58
CA ILE A 591 3.09 -24.15 18.28
C ILE A 591 4.50 -24.70 18.51
N ASN A 592 5.38 -24.49 17.53
CA ASN A 592 6.72 -25.08 17.44
C ASN A 592 7.77 -24.04 16.99
N THR A 593 7.96 -23.01 17.79
CA THR A 593 8.93 -21.93 17.55
C THR A 593 10.33 -22.22 18.07
N GLY A 594 11.31 -21.44 17.61
CA GLY A 594 12.71 -21.54 18.00
C GLY A 594 13.57 -22.17 16.90
N ARG A 595 14.87 -22.33 17.18
CA ARG A 595 15.83 -22.86 16.22
C ARG A 595 15.75 -24.38 16.09
N MET A 596 15.64 -24.84 14.86
CA MET A 596 15.52 -26.24 14.45
C MET A 596 16.74 -26.68 13.65
N ASP A 597 17.14 -27.94 13.80
CA ASP A 597 18.16 -28.52 12.92
C ASP A 597 17.53 -28.92 11.59
N LEU A 598 17.71 -28.06 10.58
CA LEU A 598 17.16 -28.27 9.25
C LEU A 598 18.07 -29.14 8.36
N THR A 599 19.15 -29.74 8.88
CA THR A 599 20.14 -30.48 8.05
C THR A 599 19.47 -31.53 7.16
N SER A 600 18.59 -32.36 7.73
CA SER A 600 17.89 -33.44 7.01
C SER A 600 16.48 -33.07 6.54
N VAL A 601 16.05 -31.81 6.71
CA VAL A 601 14.72 -31.34 6.30
C VAL A 601 14.78 -30.83 4.87
N ASP A 602 13.85 -31.27 4.01
CA ASP A 602 13.61 -30.60 2.74
C ASP A 602 12.67 -29.42 2.99
N THR A 603 13.20 -28.20 2.90
CA THR A 603 12.43 -26.97 3.20
C THR A 603 11.64 -26.47 2.00
N THR A 604 11.77 -27.14 0.84
CA THR A 604 11.12 -26.75 -0.42
C THR A 604 9.79 -27.44 -0.65
N THR A 605 9.39 -28.34 0.27
CA THR A 605 8.12 -29.06 0.19
C THR A 605 6.93 -28.16 0.51
N THR A 606 5.76 -28.49 -0.04
CA THR A 606 4.52 -27.73 0.15
C THR A 606 4.09 -27.64 1.62
N GLY A 607 4.30 -28.71 2.39
CA GLY A 607 3.95 -28.78 3.82
C GLY A 607 5.04 -28.27 4.77
N TYR A 608 6.02 -27.51 4.28
CA TYR A 608 7.03 -26.90 5.15
C TYR A 608 6.56 -25.53 5.64
N HIS A 609 6.42 -25.40 6.96
CA HIS A 609 6.14 -24.12 7.62
C HIS A 609 7.45 -23.57 8.19
N GLN A 610 7.74 -22.30 7.93
CA GLN A 610 9.02 -21.69 8.27
C GLN A 610 9.21 -21.56 9.80
N GLU A 611 10.47 -21.50 10.24
CA GLU A 611 10.80 -21.18 11.62
C GLU A 611 10.26 -19.77 11.99
N ALA A 612 9.83 -19.63 13.25
CA ALA A 612 9.44 -18.36 13.86
C ALA A 612 10.11 -18.20 15.23
N LEU A 613 10.38 -16.96 15.62
CA LEU A 613 11.05 -16.65 16.89
C LEU A 613 10.07 -16.52 18.06
N VAL A 614 8.95 -15.81 17.85
CA VAL A 614 7.96 -15.52 18.90
C VAL A 614 6.72 -16.41 18.73
N PRO A 615 6.36 -17.25 19.72
CA PRO A 615 5.24 -18.17 19.60
C PRO A 615 3.89 -17.47 19.63
N LEU A 616 3.10 -17.65 18.57
CA LEU A 616 1.71 -17.22 18.48
C LEU A 616 0.86 -18.28 17.77
N GLY A 617 -0.45 -18.29 18.03
CA GLY A 617 -1.42 -19.16 17.35
C GLY A 617 -1.88 -18.63 15.99
N SER A 618 -1.22 -17.59 15.49
CA SER A 618 -1.27 -17.06 14.13
C SER A 618 -0.07 -16.12 13.99
N GLU A 619 0.60 -16.12 12.85
CA GLU A 619 1.57 -15.06 12.53
C GLU A 619 0.84 -13.70 12.43
N THR A 620 1.53 -12.58 12.67
CA THR A 620 0.90 -11.25 12.65
C THR A 620 1.19 -10.51 11.35
N HIS A 621 0.26 -9.65 10.95
CA HIS A 621 0.53 -8.61 9.96
C HIS A 621 1.76 -7.75 10.33
N ALA A 622 2.26 -7.01 9.36
CA ALA A 622 3.28 -5.99 9.55
C ALA A 622 2.82 -4.62 9.02
N GLY A 623 3.35 -3.55 9.63
CA GLY A 623 2.88 -2.17 9.46
C GLY A 623 3.76 -1.30 8.57
N GLU A 624 4.69 -1.88 7.81
CA GLU A 624 5.42 -1.14 6.78
C GLU A 624 4.55 -0.85 5.56
N ASP A 625 5.03 0.09 4.74
CA ASP A 625 4.37 0.46 3.50
C ASP A 625 4.30 -0.72 2.51
N VAL A 626 3.19 -0.81 1.78
CA VAL A 626 2.98 -1.81 0.72
C VAL A 626 3.06 -1.16 -0.66
N GLY A 627 3.33 -1.97 -1.70
CA GLY A 627 3.43 -1.48 -3.07
C GLY A 627 2.06 -1.19 -3.69
N ILE A 628 1.97 -0.11 -4.46
CA ILE A 628 0.84 0.17 -5.38
C ILE A 628 1.41 0.14 -6.80
N TYR A 629 0.76 -0.57 -7.72
CA TYR A 629 1.11 -0.64 -9.14
C TYR A 629 -0.13 -0.26 -9.95
N ALA A 630 0.00 0.63 -10.93
CA ALA A 630 -1.17 1.11 -11.68
C ALA A 630 -0.91 1.34 -13.17
N LYS A 631 -1.97 1.13 -13.96
CA LYS A 631 -2.02 1.44 -15.40
C LYS A 631 -3.41 1.92 -15.81
N GLY A 632 -3.48 2.61 -16.95
CA GLY A 632 -4.72 3.19 -17.47
C GLY A 632 -4.97 4.64 -17.03
N PRO A 633 -6.19 5.18 -17.24
CA PRO A 633 -6.50 6.58 -16.94
C PRO A 633 -6.33 6.90 -15.45
N GLY A 634 -5.68 8.01 -15.14
CA GLY A 634 -5.41 8.42 -13.75
C GLY A 634 -4.26 7.69 -13.04
N ALA A 635 -3.73 6.58 -13.58
CA ALA A 635 -2.70 5.79 -12.93
C ALA A 635 -1.40 6.56 -12.60
N TRP A 636 -1.08 7.62 -13.33
CA TRP A 636 0.08 8.49 -13.08
C TRP A 636 0.02 9.24 -11.74
N LEU A 637 -1.16 9.28 -11.09
CA LEU A 637 -1.32 9.80 -9.73
C LEU A 637 -0.67 8.87 -8.68
N VAL A 638 -0.46 7.59 -9.02
CA VAL A 638 0.28 6.64 -8.18
C VAL A 638 1.77 6.92 -8.33
N ASN A 639 2.32 7.71 -7.41
CA ASN A 639 3.74 8.02 -7.36
C ASN A 639 4.19 8.33 -5.92
N GLY A 640 5.43 7.99 -5.57
CA GLY A 640 6.00 8.26 -4.25
C GLY A 640 5.31 7.48 -3.12
N THR A 641 5.26 8.05 -1.92
CA THR A 641 4.61 7.47 -0.73
C THR A 641 3.28 8.16 -0.47
N ASN A 642 2.22 7.38 -0.36
CA ASN A 642 0.83 7.84 -0.29
C ASN A 642 0.17 7.33 1.00
N GLU A 643 -0.86 8.03 1.47
CA GLU A 643 -1.82 7.37 2.35
C GLU A 643 -2.57 6.29 1.57
N GLN A 644 -2.87 5.16 2.20
CA GLN A 644 -3.64 4.09 1.56
C GLN A 644 -5.01 4.57 1.03
N SER A 645 -5.63 5.55 1.70
CA SER A 645 -6.88 6.16 1.26
C SER A 645 -6.79 6.91 -0.08
N VAL A 646 -5.59 7.25 -0.55
CA VAL A 646 -5.40 7.88 -1.87
C VAL A 646 -5.86 6.95 -2.99
N ILE A 647 -5.86 5.62 -2.79
CA ILE A 647 -6.31 4.65 -3.79
C ILE A 647 -7.75 4.93 -4.22
N PHE A 648 -8.66 5.17 -3.25
CA PHE A 648 -10.03 5.62 -3.54
C PHE A 648 -10.06 6.88 -4.40
N HIS A 649 -9.28 7.90 -4.02
CA HIS A 649 -9.27 9.17 -4.73
C HIS A 649 -8.70 9.08 -6.14
N VAL A 650 -7.78 8.15 -6.41
CA VAL A 650 -7.30 7.86 -7.76
C VAL A 650 -8.40 7.19 -8.57
N MET A 651 -9.11 6.22 -7.99
CA MET A 651 -10.25 5.57 -8.63
C MET A 651 -11.38 6.57 -8.95
N ASP A 652 -11.76 7.42 -7.98
CA ASP A 652 -12.76 8.47 -8.19
C ASP A 652 -12.30 9.48 -9.25
N TYR A 653 -11.04 9.94 -9.20
CA TYR A 653 -10.54 10.86 -10.21
C TYR A 653 -10.61 10.25 -11.63
N ALA A 654 -10.24 8.98 -11.76
CA ALA A 654 -10.24 8.30 -13.04
C ALA A 654 -11.65 8.03 -13.56
N GLY A 655 -12.56 7.55 -12.69
CA GLY A 655 -13.92 7.16 -13.05
C GLY A 655 -14.98 8.25 -12.92
N ASP A 656 -14.65 9.38 -12.27
CA ASP A 656 -15.55 10.47 -11.86
C ASP A 656 -16.84 9.99 -11.16
N MET A 657 -16.69 8.99 -10.30
CA MET A 657 -17.81 8.24 -9.71
C MET A 657 -18.61 9.10 -8.72
N VAL A 658 -17.96 9.96 -7.93
CA VAL A 658 -18.66 10.85 -6.99
C VAL A 658 -19.55 11.86 -7.73
N GLU A 659 -19.04 12.48 -8.80
CA GLU A 659 -19.82 13.46 -9.57
C GLU A 659 -20.97 12.78 -10.31
N GLN A 660 -20.73 11.62 -10.92
CA GLN A 660 -21.79 10.83 -11.56
C GLN A 660 -22.88 10.43 -10.56
N ALA A 661 -22.49 9.91 -9.39
CA ALA A 661 -23.44 9.52 -8.35
C ALA A 661 -24.24 10.70 -7.81
N ASN A 662 -23.62 11.88 -7.64
CA ASN A 662 -24.33 13.09 -7.23
C ASN A 662 -25.44 13.48 -8.21
N ASN A 663 -25.20 13.34 -9.51
CA ASN A 663 -26.18 13.70 -10.54
C ASN A 663 -27.41 12.80 -10.56
N GLU A 664 -27.30 11.55 -10.08
CA GLU A 664 -28.42 10.60 -10.02
C GLU A 664 -29.26 10.76 -8.74
N VAL A 665 -28.69 11.36 -7.67
CA VAL A 665 -29.37 11.57 -6.37
C VAL A 665 -29.98 12.98 -6.23
N GLU A 666 -29.65 13.92 -7.13
CA GLU A 666 -30.24 15.28 -7.21
C GLU A 666 -31.56 15.34 -8.00
#